data_AF-A0A510NWU1-F1
#
_entry.id   AF-A0A510NWU1-F1
#
_cell.length_a   1.000
_cell.length_b   1.000
_cell.length_c   1.000
_cell.angle_alpha   90.00
_cell.angle_beta   90.00
_cell.angle_gamma   90.00
#
_symmetry.space_group_name_H-M   'P 1'
#
loop_
_entity.id
_entity.type
_entity.pdbx_description
1 polymer ?
#
loop_
_entity_poly.entity_id
_entity_poly.type
_entity_poly.pdbx_seq_one_letter_code
_entity_poly.pdbx_strand_id
1 'polypeptide(L)'
;MDKLPVEILTKIIEYLSPREQVALQLVSRKYFELSRDNLLWRLHCYESSAKANNGNGFTPGQISGAQPLSSITPLSTLGPRTLRTLIQPHAQTTFGVNDGNDYAVPSLGQRSRAAAEWDPTYETEDVDWYSEYIARNGPISFSWMQRPVTGGPDRMLRDVMGMGLLRDWSFAREDRVIAPLDDGTVCVWDMNYSHSSSANSLKGRITGMSRPGVLVTDMSKRSDKTPPRSPPLEFLSVGECMSVDSMRRRAYIAVGSILNEVDLETLRVVHQQRYAWSIFALSQETDYSVPLTLATTLSLQIYDARLSSPEEEAEISLRCERTPGEYIPKSDLYSHPDCQVLQLLPNGQPPQRIRSPGPHQKGADYAPLFQPGPLSILHPPTPHVNTILLAGRFPSILCYDRRTFPRLQTAIHSGGRLAALASVPAPRFPVSTSNWQGKHTVVACGEYNGRGSLELYDLNFHGSDPQNDDSESQMQPARYQNRQSAASSKLLSVASHGARIVFSDSNGNVKWVERDGQTQVRYWNINTSRRQSRMASPGDVDEPDQVRGLFFTSDSGVRNDVVRKILPTDANLNGDELLLWSGDRIGRLRFSNDIDEDTDDEMNDRMSLDGEEVDFTERQARRKSRALEKRREEEYAQRIRRALERQADEVRWMGRLGMT
;
A
#
# COMPACT_ATOMS: atom_id res chain seq x y z
N MET A 1 -44.24 -0.98 3.10
CA MET A 1 -42.94 -0.98 2.39
C MET A 1 -42.45 -2.39 2.06
N ASP A 2 -42.63 -3.38 2.94
CA ASP A 2 -42.18 -4.77 2.67
C ASP A 2 -42.90 -5.47 1.51
N LYS A 3 -44.09 -5.00 1.13
CA LYS A 3 -44.90 -5.52 0.01
C LYS A 3 -44.50 -4.97 -1.36
N LEU A 4 -43.56 -4.04 -1.44
CA LEU A 4 -43.12 -3.50 -2.73
C LEU A 4 -42.13 -4.46 -3.41
N PRO A 5 -42.26 -4.68 -4.74
CA PRO A 5 -41.29 -5.37 -5.56
C PRO A 5 -39.90 -4.75 -5.41
N VAL A 6 -38.86 -5.59 -5.47
CA VAL A 6 -37.46 -5.18 -5.28
C VAL A 6 -37.04 -4.19 -6.37
N GLU A 7 -37.57 -4.34 -7.58
CA GLU A 7 -37.31 -3.51 -8.75
C GLU A 7 -37.78 -2.07 -8.57
N ILE A 8 -38.90 -1.87 -7.87
CA ILE A 8 -39.40 -0.53 -7.56
C ILE A 8 -38.54 0.10 -6.47
N LEU A 9 -38.13 -0.69 -5.48
CA LEU A 9 -37.28 -0.21 -4.39
C LEU A 9 -35.88 0.17 -4.90
N THR A 10 -35.26 -0.62 -5.79
CA THR A 10 -33.98 -0.26 -6.41
C THR A 10 -34.10 1.02 -7.22
N LYS A 11 -35.17 1.18 -8.02
CA LYS A 11 -35.44 2.45 -8.73
C LYS A 11 -35.59 3.65 -7.81
N ILE A 12 -36.22 3.51 -6.65
CA ILE A 12 -36.31 4.61 -5.68
C ILE A 12 -34.93 4.92 -5.10
N ILE A 13 -34.16 3.89 -4.72
CA ILE A 13 -32.82 4.03 -4.13
C ILE A 13 -31.84 4.69 -5.10
N GLU A 14 -31.94 4.41 -6.40
CA GLU A 14 -31.14 5.05 -7.45
C GLU A 14 -31.23 6.59 -7.46
N TYR A 15 -32.35 7.18 -7.02
CA TYR A 15 -32.53 8.63 -6.96
C TYR A 15 -32.05 9.27 -5.66
N LEU A 16 -31.70 8.46 -4.65
CA LEU A 16 -31.28 8.96 -3.36
C LEU A 16 -29.80 9.33 -3.38
N SER A 17 -29.46 10.41 -2.67
CA SER A 17 -28.06 10.78 -2.46
C SER A 17 -27.34 9.74 -1.59
N PRO A 18 -26.00 9.63 -1.68
CA PRO A 18 -25.22 8.71 -0.84
C PRO A 18 -25.52 8.83 0.66
N ARG A 19 -25.80 10.04 1.15
CA ARG A 19 -26.16 10.29 2.56
C ARG A 19 -27.50 9.68 2.94
N GLU A 20 -28.50 9.82 2.07
CA GLU A 20 -29.83 9.25 2.29
C GLU A 20 -29.80 7.72 2.17
N GLN A 21 -28.99 7.19 1.25
CA GLN A 21 -28.78 5.74 1.12
C GLN A 21 -28.17 5.15 2.40
N VAL A 22 -27.16 5.79 2.98
CA VAL A 22 -26.58 5.37 4.28
C VAL A 22 -27.60 5.46 5.41
N ALA A 23 -28.46 6.49 5.43
CA ALA A 23 -29.53 6.57 6.43
C ALA A 23 -30.53 5.41 6.30
N LEU A 24 -30.86 4.99 5.06
CA LEU A 24 -31.73 3.84 4.81
C LEU A 24 -31.13 2.50 5.25
N GLN A 25 -29.81 2.36 5.23
CA GLN A 25 -29.12 1.15 5.72
C GLN A 25 -29.47 0.82 7.18
N LEU A 26 -29.79 1.84 7.99
CA LEU A 26 -30.11 1.69 9.41
C LEU A 26 -31.57 1.28 9.66
N VAL A 27 -32.43 1.31 8.64
CA VAL A 27 -33.89 1.15 8.81
C VAL A 27 -34.32 -0.33 8.78
N SER A 28 -33.79 -1.13 7.85
CA SER A 28 -34.11 -2.56 7.74
C SER A 28 -33.04 -3.31 6.97
N ARG A 29 -32.91 -4.63 7.21
CA ARG A 29 -31.97 -5.51 6.49
C ARG A 29 -32.18 -5.52 4.98
N LYS A 30 -33.43 -5.48 4.52
CA LYS A 30 -33.76 -5.43 3.08
C LYS A 30 -33.27 -4.11 2.46
N TYR A 31 -33.43 -3.00 3.16
CA TYR A 31 -32.91 -1.72 2.70
C TYR A 31 -31.39 -1.66 2.77
N PHE A 32 -30.78 -2.25 3.80
CA PHE A 32 -29.33 -2.38 3.92
C PHE A 32 -28.73 -3.09 2.70
N GLU A 33 -29.27 -4.25 2.31
CA GLU A 33 -28.78 -4.99 1.14
C GLU A 33 -28.94 -4.19 -0.16
N LEU A 34 -30.11 -3.60 -0.39
CA LEU A 34 -30.38 -2.85 -1.62
C LEU A 34 -29.62 -1.53 -1.72
N SER A 35 -29.39 -0.85 -0.60
CA SER A 35 -28.62 0.39 -0.54
C SER A 35 -27.11 0.15 -0.46
N ARG A 36 -26.65 -1.11 -0.37
CA ARG A 36 -25.24 -1.52 -0.53
C ARG A 36 -24.98 -2.23 -1.86
N ASP A 37 -25.83 -1.98 -2.88
CA ASP A 37 -25.57 -2.47 -4.23
C ASP A 37 -24.26 -1.89 -4.78
N ASN A 38 -23.33 -2.79 -5.10
CA ASN A 38 -21.98 -2.47 -5.51
C ASN A 38 -21.94 -1.64 -6.81
N LEU A 39 -22.86 -1.90 -7.75
CA LEU A 39 -22.92 -1.16 -9.01
C LEU A 39 -23.35 0.30 -8.82
N LEU A 40 -24.22 0.55 -7.84
CA LEU A 40 -24.67 1.89 -7.49
C LEU A 40 -23.55 2.70 -6.82
N TRP A 41 -22.80 2.08 -5.91
CA TRP A 41 -21.65 2.72 -5.27
C TRP A 41 -20.49 2.99 -6.24
N ARG A 42 -20.29 2.13 -7.23
CA ARG A 42 -19.36 2.39 -8.35
C ARG A 42 -19.77 3.63 -9.14
N LEU A 43 -21.06 3.78 -9.43
CA LEU A 43 -21.59 4.96 -10.13
C LEU A 43 -21.39 6.23 -9.29
N HIS A 44 -21.66 6.19 -7.99
CA HIS A 44 -21.37 7.32 -7.09
C HIS A 44 -19.88 7.69 -7.07
N CYS A 45 -18.99 6.69 -7.10
CA CYS A 45 -17.55 6.93 -7.21
C CYS A 45 -17.18 7.61 -8.54
N TYR A 46 -17.74 7.12 -9.66
CA TYR A 46 -17.54 7.72 -10.98
C TYR A 46 -18.02 9.17 -11.04
N GLU A 47 -19.22 9.45 -10.55
CA GLU A 47 -19.81 10.80 -10.54
C GLU A 47 -19.03 11.76 -9.64
N SER A 48 -18.45 11.28 -8.54
CA SER A 48 -17.55 12.07 -7.70
C SER A 48 -16.17 12.32 -8.32
N SER A 49 -15.81 11.58 -9.39
CA SER A 49 -14.50 11.70 -10.04
C SER A 49 -14.38 12.97 -10.88
N ALA A 50 -13.16 13.50 -11.01
CA ALA A 50 -12.88 14.66 -11.86
C ALA A 50 -13.26 14.44 -13.34
N LYS A 51 -13.28 13.19 -13.81
CA LYS A 51 -13.69 12.82 -15.18
C LYS A 51 -15.17 13.07 -15.44
N ALA A 52 -16.04 12.87 -14.44
CA ALA A 52 -17.46 13.21 -14.54
C ALA A 52 -17.69 14.73 -14.46
N ASN A 53 -16.92 15.44 -13.61
CA ASN A 53 -17.05 16.89 -13.41
C ASN A 53 -16.53 17.75 -14.57
N ASN A 54 -15.56 17.27 -15.36
CA ASN A 54 -14.97 18.02 -16.47
C ASN A 54 -15.76 17.96 -17.79
N GLY A 55 -17.03 17.52 -17.78
CA GLY A 55 -17.97 17.69 -18.90
C GLY A 55 -17.67 16.94 -20.20
N ASN A 56 -16.51 16.28 -20.34
CA ASN A 56 -16.12 15.54 -21.54
C ASN A 56 -16.49 14.05 -21.52
N GLY A 57 -17.19 13.58 -20.48
CA GLY A 57 -17.64 12.18 -20.36
C GLY A 57 -18.79 11.79 -21.31
N PHE A 58 -19.28 12.71 -22.14
CA PHE A 58 -20.33 12.46 -23.12
C PHE A 58 -19.95 13.01 -24.50
N THR A 59 -19.07 12.31 -25.20
CA THR A 59 -19.04 12.35 -26.67
C THR A 59 -19.87 11.17 -27.20
N PRO A 60 -21.12 11.38 -27.65
CA PRO A 60 -21.86 10.37 -28.39
C PRO A 60 -21.26 10.27 -29.80
N GLY A 61 -20.19 9.51 -29.94
CA GLY A 61 -19.44 9.46 -31.18
C GLY A 61 -18.42 8.32 -31.31
N GLN A 62 -18.63 7.17 -30.65
CA GLN A 62 -17.86 5.95 -30.94
C GLN A 62 -18.75 4.71 -30.92
N ILE A 63 -19.77 4.70 -31.78
CA ILE A 63 -20.32 3.45 -32.32
C ILE A 63 -19.94 3.42 -33.79
N SER A 64 -18.71 2.98 -34.07
CA SER A 64 -18.27 2.35 -35.33
C SER A 64 -16.75 2.16 -35.24
N GLY A 65 -16.27 0.94 -35.50
CA GLY A 65 -14.90 0.53 -35.27
C GLY A 65 -13.85 1.49 -35.81
N ALA A 66 -13.07 2.07 -34.91
CA ALA A 66 -11.79 2.69 -35.22
C ALA A 66 -10.85 2.42 -34.03
N GLN A 67 -9.77 1.70 -34.30
CA GLN A 67 -8.71 1.48 -33.32
C GLN A 67 -8.08 2.81 -32.87
N PRO A 68 -7.56 2.90 -31.64
CA PRO A 68 -6.86 4.10 -31.18
C PRO A 68 -5.54 4.23 -31.95
N LEU A 69 -5.48 5.17 -32.92
CA LEU A 69 -4.22 5.52 -33.59
C LEU A 69 -3.33 6.32 -32.62
N SER A 70 -2.49 5.60 -31.88
CA SER A 70 -1.19 6.11 -31.46
C SER A 70 -0.21 5.93 -32.63
N SER A 71 -0.05 6.94 -33.48
CA SER A 71 1.18 7.16 -34.29
C SER A 71 0.97 8.34 -35.23
N ILE A 72 2.01 9.15 -35.36
CA ILE A 72 2.13 10.22 -36.35
C ILE A 72 2.12 9.56 -37.73
N THR A 73 0.94 9.40 -38.32
CA THR A 73 0.78 8.90 -39.69
C THR A 73 0.82 10.10 -40.64
N PRO A 74 1.69 10.10 -41.67
CA PRO A 74 1.81 11.22 -42.58
C PRO A 74 0.51 11.41 -43.37
N LEU A 75 0.08 12.67 -43.56
CA LEU A 75 -1.19 13.04 -44.21
C LEU A 75 -1.44 12.36 -45.56
N SER A 76 -0.37 11.95 -46.27
CA SER A 76 -0.41 11.24 -47.55
C SER A 76 -1.00 9.82 -47.46
N THR A 77 -1.11 9.23 -46.26
CA THR A 77 -1.72 7.91 -46.04
C THR A 77 -3.20 7.97 -45.68
N LEU A 78 -3.75 9.16 -45.42
CA LEU A 78 -5.17 9.36 -45.16
C LEU A 78 -5.92 9.47 -46.49
N GLY A 79 -6.86 8.56 -46.72
CA GLY A 79 -7.70 8.59 -47.91
C GLY A 79 -8.52 9.89 -48.01
N PRO A 80 -8.98 10.29 -49.21
CA PRO A 80 -9.66 11.58 -49.44
C PRO A 80 -10.94 11.76 -48.62
N ARG A 81 -11.55 10.67 -48.10
CA ARG A 81 -12.70 10.73 -47.19
C ARG A 81 -12.32 11.21 -45.79
N THR A 82 -11.21 10.73 -45.24
CA THR A 82 -10.75 11.06 -43.88
C THR A 82 -10.19 12.47 -43.79
N LEU A 83 -9.57 12.96 -44.87
CA LEU A 83 -9.14 14.36 -44.97
C LEU A 83 -10.33 15.33 -45.10
N ARG A 84 -11.42 14.93 -45.80
CA ARG A 84 -12.63 15.76 -45.90
C ARG A 84 -13.32 15.99 -44.55
N THR A 85 -13.34 14.99 -43.67
CA THR A 85 -13.92 15.11 -42.32
C THR A 85 -13.12 16.01 -41.39
N LEU A 86 -11.80 16.09 -41.56
CA LEU A 86 -10.93 17.01 -40.80
C LEU A 86 -11.04 18.46 -41.28
N ILE A 87 -11.28 18.68 -42.58
CA ILE A 87 -11.31 20.02 -43.20
C ILE A 87 -12.71 20.66 -43.13
N GLN A 88 -13.78 19.86 -43.01
CA GLN A 88 -15.15 20.37 -42.94
C GLN A 88 -15.98 19.65 -41.87
N PRO A 89 -16.12 20.21 -40.64
CA PRO A 89 -17.07 19.69 -39.67
C PRO A 89 -18.48 20.00 -40.21
N HIS A 90 -19.12 19.02 -40.84
CA HIS A 90 -20.47 19.19 -41.36
C HIS A 90 -21.47 19.15 -40.21
N ALA A 91 -22.06 20.31 -39.90
CA ALA A 91 -23.34 20.40 -39.25
C ALA A 91 -24.39 19.68 -40.12
N GLN A 92 -24.82 18.49 -39.71
CA GLN A 92 -26.01 17.86 -40.28
C GLN A 92 -27.18 18.08 -39.34
N THR A 93 -27.95 19.09 -39.73
CA THR A 93 -29.35 19.35 -39.44
C THR A 93 -30.22 18.09 -39.38
N THR A 94 -30.83 17.82 -38.23
CA THR A 94 -32.14 17.18 -38.14
C THR A 94 -33.19 18.26 -37.89
N PHE A 95 -34.03 18.49 -38.89
CA PHE A 95 -35.20 19.38 -38.81
C PHE A 95 -36.32 18.70 -38.00
N GLY A 96 -36.88 19.40 -37.00
CA GLY A 96 -38.10 18.94 -36.32
C GLY A 96 -38.45 19.54 -34.94
N VAL A 97 -38.13 20.81 -34.69
CA VAL A 97 -38.82 21.78 -33.79
C VAL A 97 -39.48 21.26 -32.50
N ASN A 98 -38.83 21.47 -31.36
CA ASN A 98 -39.27 22.50 -30.39
C ASN A 98 -38.15 22.86 -29.41
N ASP A 99 -37.95 24.16 -29.26
CA ASP A 99 -37.00 24.82 -28.36
C ASP A 99 -37.21 24.41 -26.90
N GLY A 100 -36.11 24.03 -26.27
CA GLY A 100 -35.99 23.73 -24.86
C GLY A 100 -34.57 23.25 -24.61
N ASN A 101 -33.69 24.17 -24.22
CA ASN A 101 -32.30 23.93 -23.92
C ASN A 101 -32.16 23.10 -22.62
N ASP A 102 -32.59 21.85 -22.66
CA ASP A 102 -32.41 20.88 -21.58
C ASP A 102 -31.12 20.11 -21.84
N TYR A 103 -30.16 20.30 -20.95
CA TYR A 103 -29.06 19.36 -20.72
C TYR A 103 -29.68 17.99 -20.49
N ALA A 104 -29.83 17.18 -21.55
CA ALA A 104 -30.42 15.85 -21.44
C ALA A 104 -29.55 15.04 -20.49
N VAL A 105 -30.01 14.90 -19.24
CA VAL A 105 -29.31 14.18 -18.20
C VAL A 105 -29.08 12.77 -18.73
N PRO A 106 -27.82 12.31 -18.79
CA PRO A 106 -27.53 11.04 -19.41
C PRO A 106 -28.29 9.92 -18.69
N SER A 107 -28.85 9.03 -19.50
CA SER A 107 -29.61 7.89 -18.98
C SER A 107 -28.74 7.08 -18.01
N LEU A 108 -29.37 6.45 -17.02
CA LEU A 108 -28.65 5.61 -16.06
C LEU A 108 -27.78 4.56 -16.76
N GLY A 109 -28.30 3.91 -17.81
CA GLY A 109 -27.54 2.93 -18.57
C GLY A 109 -26.33 3.50 -19.33
N GLN A 110 -26.32 4.79 -19.66
CA GLN A 110 -25.11 5.45 -20.18
C GLN A 110 -24.12 5.76 -19.06
N ARG A 111 -24.60 6.25 -17.91
CA ARG A 111 -23.75 6.52 -16.73
C ARG A 111 -23.10 5.26 -16.18
N SER A 112 -23.85 4.16 -16.06
CA SER A 112 -23.32 2.87 -15.62
C SER A 112 -22.27 2.30 -16.57
N ARG A 113 -22.45 2.47 -17.90
CA ARG A 113 -21.44 2.08 -18.90
C ARG A 113 -20.17 2.93 -18.79
N ALA A 114 -20.33 4.25 -18.64
CA ALA A 114 -19.19 5.15 -18.45
C ALA A 114 -18.44 4.84 -17.14
N ALA A 115 -19.16 4.51 -16.06
CA ALA A 115 -18.55 4.06 -14.79
C ALA A 115 -17.85 2.69 -14.93
N ALA A 116 -18.32 1.83 -15.84
CA ALA A 116 -17.67 0.57 -16.17
C ALA A 116 -16.38 0.74 -16.99
N GLU A 117 -16.36 1.70 -17.91
CA GLU A 117 -15.20 2.06 -18.72
C GLU A 117 -14.16 2.87 -17.92
N TRP A 118 -14.61 3.67 -16.94
CA TRP A 118 -13.77 4.54 -16.13
C TRP A 118 -12.74 3.77 -15.30
N ASP A 119 -13.16 2.69 -14.65
CA ASP A 119 -12.30 1.79 -13.92
C ASP A 119 -12.49 0.39 -14.50
N PRO A 120 -11.51 -0.20 -15.20
CA PRO A 120 -11.61 -1.56 -15.68
C PRO A 120 -11.31 -2.51 -14.51
N THR A 121 -12.18 -2.55 -13.50
CA THR A 121 -12.17 -3.63 -12.50
C THR A 121 -12.03 -4.93 -13.25
N TYR A 122 -10.92 -5.63 -13.02
CA TYR A 122 -10.63 -6.84 -13.77
C TYR A 122 -11.67 -7.90 -13.43
N GLU A 123 -11.98 -8.80 -14.36
CA GLU A 123 -13.14 -9.71 -14.27
C GLU A 123 -13.16 -10.58 -13.00
N THR A 124 -11.99 -10.91 -12.46
CA THR A 124 -11.90 -11.73 -11.25
C THR A 124 -11.75 -10.90 -9.99
N GLU A 125 -11.64 -9.57 -10.07
CA GLU A 125 -11.44 -8.67 -8.94
C GLU A 125 -12.75 -8.40 -8.20
N ASP A 126 -12.76 -8.62 -6.89
CA ASP A 126 -13.87 -8.24 -6.03
C ASP A 126 -13.54 -6.91 -5.35
N VAL A 127 -14.10 -5.82 -5.87
CA VAL A 127 -13.93 -4.48 -5.32
C VAL A 127 -15.19 -4.08 -4.58
N ASP A 128 -15.07 -3.80 -3.29
CA ASP A 128 -16.11 -3.16 -2.49
C ASP A 128 -16.17 -1.66 -2.78
N TRP A 129 -17.08 -1.27 -3.68
CA TRP A 129 -17.25 0.11 -4.10
C TRP A 129 -17.82 1.02 -3.00
N TYR A 130 -18.49 0.46 -2.00
CA TYR A 130 -18.93 1.23 -0.84
C TYR A 130 -17.74 1.69 0.00
N SER A 131 -16.81 0.77 0.27
CA SER A 131 -15.57 1.06 1.00
C SER A 131 -14.64 1.97 0.19
N GLU A 132 -14.57 1.80 -1.13
CA GLU A 132 -13.92 2.77 -2.03
C GLU A 132 -14.54 4.16 -1.93
N TYR A 133 -15.87 4.27 -1.93
CA TYR A 133 -16.55 5.55 -1.79
C TYR A 133 -16.17 6.24 -0.47
N ILE A 134 -16.11 5.51 0.64
CA ILE A 134 -15.64 6.03 1.93
C ILE A 134 -14.19 6.47 1.82
N ALA A 135 -13.30 5.66 1.24
CA ALA A 135 -11.89 6.03 1.11
C ALA A 135 -11.66 7.21 0.13
N ARG A 136 -12.60 7.48 -0.78
CA ARG A 136 -12.61 8.60 -1.74
C ARG A 136 -13.26 9.87 -1.21
N ASN A 137 -14.19 9.79 -0.25
CA ASN A 137 -14.97 10.93 0.23
C ASN A 137 -14.85 11.20 1.74
N GLY A 138 -14.50 10.21 2.55
CA GLY A 138 -14.33 10.30 3.99
C GLY A 138 -13.17 11.21 4.41
N PRO A 139 -13.18 11.76 5.64
CA PRO A 139 -12.05 12.54 6.16
C PRO A 139 -10.80 11.66 6.34
N ILE A 140 -9.61 12.23 6.14
CA ILE A 140 -8.35 11.55 6.41
C ILE A 140 -7.95 11.82 7.87
N SER A 141 -7.74 10.76 8.64
CA SER A 141 -7.15 10.82 9.98
C SER A 141 -5.79 10.14 9.99
N PHE A 142 -4.86 10.67 10.78
CA PHE A 142 -3.50 10.15 10.89
C PHE A 142 -3.04 10.17 12.35
N SER A 143 -2.43 9.08 12.81
CA SER A 143 -1.84 8.96 14.14
C SER A 143 -0.51 8.21 14.09
N TRP A 144 0.41 8.56 14.97
CA TRP A 144 1.66 7.81 15.13
C TRP A 144 1.43 6.58 16.00
N MET A 145 2.09 5.46 15.67
CA MET A 145 2.11 4.30 16.57
C MET A 145 3.01 4.57 17.77
N GLN A 146 2.80 3.81 18.85
CA GLN A 146 3.57 3.92 20.07
C GLN A 146 5.07 3.81 19.77
N ARG A 147 5.85 4.83 20.16
CA ARG A 147 7.30 4.83 19.95
C ARG A 147 7.99 3.86 20.91
N PRO A 148 8.91 3.01 20.43
CA PRO A 148 9.63 2.08 21.29
C PRO A 148 10.63 2.83 22.18
N VAL A 149 10.71 2.37 23.43
CA VAL A 149 11.62 2.90 24.45
C VAL A 149 12.37 1.71 25.04
N THR A 150 13.70 1.75 25.01
CA THR A 150 14.53 0.73 25.65
C THR A 150 15.11 1.29 26.96
N GLY A 151 15.07 0.50 28.04
CA GLY A 151 15.31 0.98 29.41
C GLY A 151 16.69 0.69 30.00
N GLY A 152 17.39 1.77 30.36
CA GLY A 152 18.37 1.91 31.46
C GLY A 152 17.96 3.10 32.35
N PRO A 153 18.85 3.70 33.17
CA PRO A 153 18.52 4.92 33.94
C PRO A 153 18.16 6.13 33.06
N ASP A 154 18.57 6.14 31.79
CA ASP A 154 18.18 7.10 30.78
C ASP A 154 17.25 6.41 29.75
N ARG A 155 15.99 6.86 29.66
CA ARG A 155 14.97 6.28 28.77
C ARG A 155 15.18 6.80 27.35
N MET A 156 15.90 6.04 26.53
CA MET A 156 16.19 6.45 25.15
C MET A 156 15.08 6.03 24.18
N LEU A 157 14.56 6.99 23.42
CA LEU A 157 13.65 6.74 22.31
C LEU A 157 14.41 6.03 21.18
N ARG A 158 13.78 5.01 20.61
CA ARG A 158 14.37 4.20 19.54
C ARG A 158 13.78 4.58 18.18
N ASP A 159 14.62 4.46 17.17
CA ASP A 159 14.26 4.72 15.78
C ASP A 159 13.94 3.41 15.07
N VAL A 160 12.89 3.45 14.25
CA VAL A 160 12.41 2.32 13.48
C VAL A 160 13.13 2.25 12.14
N MET A 161 13.79 1.13 11.86
CA MET A 161 14.69 0.98 10.70
C MET A 161 14.05 0.28 9.50
N GLY A 162 12.80 -0.17 9.62
CA GLY A 162 12.03 -0.79 8.55
C GLY A 162 10.62 -1.12 9.00
N MET A 163 9.80 -1.72 8.13
CA MET A 163 8.46 -2.16 8.50
C MET A 163 7.99 -3.33 7.62
N GLY A 164 7.34 -4.30 8.26
CA GLY A 164 6.60 -5.40 7.64
C GLY A 164 5.30 -5.66 8.38
N LEU A 165 4.36 -6.32 7.71
CA LEU A 165 3.06 -6.66 8.26
C LEU A 165 2.92 -8.18 8.32
N LEU A 166 2.67 -8.69 9.51
CA LEU A 166 2.22 -10.06 9.72
C LEU A 166 0.70 -10.04 9.64
N ARG A 167 0.16 -10.76 8.66
CA ARG A 167 -1.28 -10.88 8.47
C ARG A 167 -1.79 -12.18 9.08
N ASP A 168 -2.84 -12.09 9.88
CA ASP A 168 -3.51 -13.28 10.36
C ASP A 168 -4.74 -13.56 9.49
N TRP A 169 -4.63 -14.60 8.66
CA TRP A 169 -5.70 -15.04 7.77
C TRP A 169 -6.83 -15.76 8.50
N SER A 170 -6.72 -15.95 9.81
CA SER A 170 -7.82 -16.47 10.62
C SER A 170 -8.98 -15.47 10.72
N PHE A 171 -10.16 -15.95 11.12
CA PHE A 171 -11.30 -15.07 11.40
C PHE A 171 -11.02 -14.04 12.52
N ALA A 172 -9.98 -14.26 13.34
CA ALA A 172 -9.61 -13.34 14.41
C ALA A 172 -8.94 -12.06 13.88
N ARG A 173 -8.40 -12.07 12.65
CA ARG A 173 -7.69 -10.93 12.02
C ARG A 173 -6.70 -10.27 12.99
N GLU A 174 -5.85 -11.09 13.61
CA GLU A 174 -4.78 -10.62 14.50
C GLU A 174 -3.56 -10.08 13.73
N ASP A 175 -3.77 -9.04 12.91
CA ASP A 175 -2.68 -8.42 12.17
C ASP A 175 -1.70 -7.74 13.12
N ARG A 176 -0.40 -7.80 12.80
CA ARG A 176 0.66 -7.19 13.62
C ARG A 176 1.71 -6.52 12.74
N VAL A 177 2.16 -5.35 13.15
CA VAL A 177 3.30 -4.69 12.49
C VAL A 177 4.59 -5.11 13.17
N ILE A 178 5.61 -5.41 12.37
CA ILE A 178 6.93 -5.81 12.86
C ILE A 178 7.95 -4.86 12.29
N ALA A 179 8.89 -4.44 13.13
CA ALA A 179 10.00 -3.60 12.71
C ALA A 179 11.30 -3.86 13.47
N PRO A 180 12.46 -3.83 12.79
CA PRO A 180 13.74 -3.72 13.46
C PRO A 180 13.95 -2.29 13.98
N LEU A 181 14.62 -2.18 15.13
CA LEU A 181 15.04 -0.92 15.73
C LEU A 181 16.54 -0.66 15.49
N ASP A 182 16.94 0.59 15.71
CA ASP A 182 18.31 1.08 15.61
C ASP A 182 19.32 0.38 16.52
N ASP A 183 18.87 -0.29 17.58
CA ASP A 183 19.69 -1.11 18.49
C ASP A 183 19.71 -2.61 18.13
N GLY A 184 19.08 -3.00 17.02
CA GLY A 184 18.98 -4.39 16.58
C GLY A 184 17.92 -5.21 17.32
N THR A 185 17.03 -4.57 18.08
CA THR A 185 15.80 -5.18 18.62
C THR A 185 14.75 -5.35 17.52
N VAL A 186 13.87 -6.34 17.66
CA VAL A 186 12.66 -6.49 16.84
C VAL A 186 11.45 -6.13 17.70
N CYS A 187 10.66 -5.17 17.25
CA CYS A 187 9.47 -4.67 17.94
C CYS A 187 8.20 -5.08 17.16
N VAL A 188 7.14 -5.36 17.90
CA VAL A 188 5.83 -5.79 17.37
C VAL A 188 4.75 -4.86 17.90
N TRP A 189 3.89 -4.38 17.01
CA TRP A 189 2.72 -3.57 17.32
C TRP A 189 1.43 -4.31 16.99
N ASP A 190 0.39 -4.08 17.79
CA ASP A 190 -0.95 -4.59 17.58
C ASP A 190 -1.63 -3.86 16.41
N MET A 191 -2.18 -4.60 15.44
CA MET A 191 -3.06 -4.07 14.39
C MET A 191 -4.46 -4.69 14.40
N ASN A 192 -4.82 -5.44 15.45
CA ASN A 192 -6.06 -6.20 15.53
C ASN A 192 -7.30 -5.34 15.29
N TYR A 193 -8.23 -5.88 14.50
CA TYR A 193 -9.49 -5.23 14.22
C TYR A 193 -10.47 -5.39 15.40
N SER A 194 -10.57 -4.36 16.26
CA SER A 194 -11.56 -4.36 17.33
C SER A 194 -12.95 -4.04 16.75
N HIS A 195 -13.80 -5.06 16.60
CA HIS A 195 -15.22 -4.90 16.20
C HIS A 195 -16.08 -4.18 17.26
N SER A 196 -15.55 -3.98 18.46
CA SER A 196 -16.20 -3.23 19.53
C SER A 196 -15.81 -1.77 19.42
N SER A 197 -16.79 -0.90 19.16
CA SER A 197 -16.77 0.56 19.29
C SER A 197 -16.56 1.04 20.75
N SER A 198 -15.80 0.28 21.54
CA SER A 198 -15.37 0.62 22.89
C SER A 198 -14.05 1.38 22.83
N ALA A 199 -14.02 2.50 23.55
CA ALA A 199 -13.04 3.58 23.56
C ALA A 199 -11.56 3.24 23.86
N ASN A 200 -11.10 2.00 23.72
CA ASN A 200 -9.68 1.62 23.94
C ASN A 200 -9.19 0.73 22.80
N SER A 201 -9.07 1.28 21.59
CA SER A 201 -8.38 0.59 20.51
C SER A 201 -6.91 0.41 20.92
N LEU A 202 -6.47 -0.84 21.14
CA LEU A 202 -5.06 -1.16 21.39
C LEU A 202 -4.21 -1.03 20.11
N LYS A 203 -4.83 -0.65 18.99
CA LYS A 203 -4.22 -0.58 17.67
C LYS A 203 -3.09 0.46 17.63
N GLY A 204 -1.91 0.02 17.23
CA GLY A 204 -0.68 0.84 17.26
C GLY A 204 0.05 0.82 18.61
N ARG A 205 -0.35 -0.01 19.58
CA ARG A 205 0.38 -0.25 20.82
C ARG A 205 1.41 -1.37 20.62
N ILE A 206 2.56 -1.26 21.30
CA ILE A 206 3.59 -2.30 21.31
C ILE A 206 3.08 -3.50 22.11
N THR A 207 3.08 -4.68 21.48
CA THR A 207 2.68 -5.95 22.09
C THR A 207 3.88 -6.78 22.53
N GLY A 208 5.03 -6.63 21.88
CA GLY A 208 6.23 -7.38 22.20
C GLY A 208 7.50 -6.75 21.65
N MET A 209 8.62 -6.99 22.33
CA MET A 209 9.96 -6.63 21.90
C MET A 209 10.91 -7.80 22.16
N SER A 210 11.82 -8.06 21.21
CA SER A 210 12.87 -9.05 21.39
C SER A 210 13.95 -8.56 22.37
N ARG A 211 14.97 -9.38 22.61
CA ARG A 211 16.16 -8.95 23.37
C ARG A 211 16.93 -7.88 22.57
N PRO A 212 17.47 -6.83 23.23
CA PRO A 212 18.32 -5.85 22.57
C PRO A 212 19.49 -6.50 21.84
N GLY A 213 19.75 -6.06 20.60
CA GLY A 213 20.84 -6.57 19.78
C GLY A 213 20.63 -7.98 19.20
N VAL A 214 19.41 -8.55 19.23
CA VAL A 214 19.16 -9.91 18.70
C VAL A 214 19.58 -10.07 17.24
N LEU A 215 19.50 -8.99 16.45
CA LEU A 215 19.91 -8.99 15.03
C LEU A 215 21.42 -8.85 14.81
N VAL A 216 22.18 -8.61 15.89
CA VAL A 216 23.63 -8.31 15.85
C VAL A 216 24.46 -9.44 16.45
N THR A 217 23.87 -10.26 17.30
CA THR A 217 24.55 -11.42 17.88
C THR A 217 24.93 -12.39 16.77
N ASP A 218 26.22 -12.42 16.44
CA ASP A 218 26.79 -13.33 15.46
C ASP A 218 26.71 -14.76 16.02
N MET A 219 25.79 -15.56 15.48
CA MET A 219 25.61 -16.96 15.90
C MET A 219 26.84 -17.83 15.58
N SER A 220 27.76 -17.36 14.72
CA SER A 220 28.96 -18.09 14.33
C SER A 220 30.12 -17.97 15.34
N LYS A 221 30.06 -17.02 16.29
CA LYS A 221 31.13 -16.81 17.27
C LYS A 221 30.81 -17.49 18.60
N ARG A 222 31.53 -18.59 18.86
CA ARG A 222 31.62 -19.23 20.18
C ARG A 222 32.09 -18.20 21.22
N SER A 223 31.18 -17.80 22.11
CA SER A 223 31.42 -17.29 23.48
C SER A 223 32.83 -16.70 23.75
N ASP A 224 33.12 -15.51 23.22
CA ASP A 224 34.18 -14.68 23.77
C ASP A 224 33.57 -13.75 24.84
N LYS A 225 34.11 -13.83 26.07
CA LYS A 225 33.61 -13.14 27.28
C LYS A 225 33.83 -11.62 27.28
N THR A 226 34.12 -11.03 26.13
CA THR A 226 34.30 -9.58 25.97
C THR A 226 33.15 -9.04 25.14
N PRO A 227 32.41 -8.01 25.60
CA PRO A 227 31.39 -7.39 24.76
C PRO A 227 32.09 -6.90 23.48
N PRO A 228 31.74 -7.42 22.30
CA PRO A 228 32.30 -6.89 21.07
C PRO A 228 31.97 -5.41 21.04
N ARG A 229 32.98 -4.56 20.86
CA ARG A 229 32.76 -3.17 20.43
C ARG A 229 32.11 -3.27 19.06
N SER A 230 30.78 -3.33 19.04
CA SER A 230 30.00 -3.60 17.84
C SER A 230 30.37 -2.56 16.80
N PRO A 231 30.75 -2.94 15.56
CA PRO A 231 30.79 -1.99 14.46
C PRO A 231 29.42 -1.30 14.38
N PRO A 232 29.36 -0.01 13.97
CA PRO A 232 28.10 0.72 13.88
C PRO A 232 27.10 -0.08 13.03
N LEU A 233 25.87 -0.17 13.51
CA LEU A 233 24.76 -0.81 12.82
C LEU A 233 24.54 -0.13 11.47
N GLU A 234 24.89 -0.82 10.38
CA GLU A 234 24.64 -0.34 9.02
C GLU A 234 23.29 -0.86 8.52
N PHE A 235 22.21 -0.37 9.13
CA PHE A 235 20.93 -0.42 8.45
C PHE A 235 21.01 0.52 7.25
N LEU A 236 20.87 -0.06 6.05
CA LEU A 236 20.74 0.73 4.85
C LEU A 236 19.37 1.42 4.90
N SER A 237 19.39 2.68 5.35
CA SER A 237 18.22 3.51 5.70
C SER A 237 17.26 3.84 4.53
N VAL A 238 17.41 3.19 3.39
CA VAL A 238 16.79 3.59 2.11
C VAL A 238 15.96 2.45 1.48
N GLY A 239 16.02 1.21 1.96
CA GLY A 239 15.56 0.04 1.19
C GLY A 239 14.50 -0.86 1.82
N GLU A 240 13.92 -1.74 0.98
CA GLU A 240 13.04 -2.87 1.33
C GLU A 240 13.84 -4.00 2.03
N CYS A 241 14.62 -3.69 3.07
CA CYS A 241 15.51 -4.63 3.76
C CYS A 241 14.78 -5.59 4.73
N MET A 242 13.47 -5.75 4.54
CA MET A 242 12.58 -6.45 5.44
C MET A 242 11.44 -7.10 4.67
N SER A 243 11.21 -8.37 4.92
CA SER A 243 10.07 -9.14 4.41
C SER A 243 9.48 -9.99 5.52
N VAL A 244 8.16 -10.16 5.51
CA VAL A 244 7.43 -10.96 6.49
C VAL A 244 6.72 -12.06 5.73
N ASP A 245 6.87 -13.29 6.19
CA ASP A 245 6.13 -14.45 5.71
C ASP A 245 5.06 -14.78 6.76
N SER A 246 3.84 -14.38 6.46
CA SER A 246 2.71 -14.56 7.37
C SER A 246 2.32 -16.02 7.51
N MET A 247 2.56 -16.84 6.47
CA MET A 247 2.26 -18.27 6.48
C MET A 247 3.17 -19.04 7.43
N ARG A 248 4.46 -18.69 7.46
CA ARG A 248 5.44 -19.33 8.36
C ARG A 248 5.61 -18.61 9.70
N ARG A 249 4.99 -17.44 9.87
CA ARG A 249 5.21 -16.53 11.00
C ARG A 249 6.70 -16.23 11.20
N ARG A 250 7.39 -15.93 10.10
CA ARG A 250 8.82 -15.58 10.07
C ARG A 250 9.00 -14.17 9.53
N ALA A 251 10.00 -13.46 10.05
CA ALA A 251 10.48 -12.22 9.47
C ALA A 251 11.92 -12.37 8.98
N TYR A 252 12.18 -11.92 7.77
CA TYR A 252 13.50 -11.84 7.19
C TYR A 252 13.98 -10.39 7.26
N ILE A 253 15.06 -10.15 8.00
CA ILE A 253 15.57 -8.82 8.29
C ILE A 253 17.04 -8.75 7.89
N ALA A 254 17.33 -7.88 6.92
CA ALA A 254 18.69 -7.63 6.46
C ALA A 254 19.36 -6.52 7.27
N VAL A 255 20.54 -6.82 7.81
CA VAL A 255 21.42 -5.87 8.53
C VAL A 255 22.80 -5.91 7.87
N GLY A 256 23.18 -4.84 7.18
CA GLY A 256 24.40 -4.83 6.37
C GLY A 256 24.41 -5.95 5.33
N SER A 257 25.35 -6.89 5.44
CA SER A 257 25.46 -8.07 4.55
C SER A 257 24.89 -9.36 5.15
N ILE A 258 24.16 -9.26 6.26
CA ILE A 258 23.63 -10.42 6.98
C ILE A 258 22.11 -10.45 6.87
N LEU A 259 21.57 -11.59 6.46
CA LEU A 259 20.15 -11.91 6.49
C LEU A 259 19.83 -12.65 7.79
N ASN A 260 18.91 -12.12 8.59
CA ASN A 260 18.44 -12.76 9.81
C ASN A 260 17.02 -13.28 9.59
N GLU A 261 16.81 -14.56 9.89
CA GLU A 261 15.50 -15.18 9.95
C GLU A 261 15.03 -15.19 11.40
N VAL A 262 13.98 -14.44 11.69
CA VAL A 262 13.42 -14.25 13.03
C VAL A 262 12.10 -15.00 13.13
N ASP A 263 12.00 -15.85 14.15
CA ASP A 263 10.73 -16.40 14.59
C ASP A 263 9.87 -15.33 15.23
N LEU A 264 8.66 -15.11 14.72
CA LEU A 264 7.76 -14.10 15.26
C LEU A 264 7.01 -14.58 16.50
N GLU A 265 6.94 -15.89 16.74
CA GLU A 265 6.30 -16.43 17.94
C GLU A 265 7.24 -16.33 19.15
N THR A 266 8.53 -16.60 18.96
CA THR A 266 9.54 -16.55 20.03
C THR A 266 10.35 -15.26 20.06
N LEU A 267 10.26 -14.41 19.03
CA LEU A 267 11.06 -13.20 18.82
C LEU A 267 12.57 -13.44 18.91
N ARG A 268 13.02 -14.58 18.36
CA ARG A 268 14.44 -14.99 18.33
C ARG A 268 14.90 -15.22 16.90
N VAL A 269 16.17 -14.95 16.65
CA VAL A 269 16.82 -15.33 15.39
C VAL A 269 17.01 -16.85 15.38
N VAL A 270 16.48 -17.51 14.34
CA VAL A 270 16.59 -18.95 14.10
C VAL A 270 17.71 -19.27 13.13
N HIS A 271 17.84 -18.48 12.07
CA HIS A 271 18.91 -18.65 11.09
C HIS A 271 19.53 -17.31 10.71
N GLN A 272 20.82 -17.34 10.38
CA GLN A 272 21.59 -16.16 10.01
C GLN A 272 22.53 -16.51 8.85
N GLN A 273 22.34 -15.85 7.70
CA GLN A 273 23.16 -16.06 6.50
C GLN A 273 23.94 -14.80 6.16
N ARG A 274 25.26 -14.94 5.97
CA ARG A 274 26.13 -13.83 5.55
C ARG A 274 26.40 -13.87 4.05
N TYR A 275 26.31 -12.71 3.42
CA TYR A 275 26.61 -12.49 2.01
C TYR A 275 27.89 -11.67 1.85
N ALA A 276 28.50 -11.76 0.67
CA ALA A 276 29.74 -11.05 0.33
C ALA A 276 29.57 -9.52 0.29
N TRP A 277 28.36 -9.03 -0.01
CA TRP A 277 28.03 -7.62 -0.13
C TRP A 277 26.78 -7.26 0.68
N SER A 278 26.63 -5.98 1.02
CA SER A 278 25.47 -5.47 1.75
C SER A 278 24.18 -5.69 0.97
N ILE A 279 23.13 -6.09 1.67
CA ILE A 279 21.79 -6.39 1.14
C ILE A 279 20.98 -5.09 1.11
N PHE A 280 20.47 -4.71 -0.06
CA PHE A 280 19.73 -3.46 -0.27
C PHE A 280 18.21 -3.63 -0.38
N ALA A 281 17.76 -4.80 -0.83
CA ALA A 281 16.34 -5.08 -1.02
C ALA A 281 16.05 -6.57 -0.83
N LEU A 282 14.88 -6.87 -0.27
CA LEU A 282 14.29 -8.18 -0.14
C LEU A 282 12.95 -8.18 -0.89
N SER A 283 12.57 -9.32 -1.45
CA SER A 283 11.28 -9.49 -2.11
C SER A 283 10.12 -9.37 -1.12
N GLN A 284 9.04 -8.73 -1.57
CA GLN A 284 7.77 -8.67 -0.82
C GLN A 284 7.13 -10.06 -0.61
N GLU A 285 6.19 -10.11 0.34
CA GLU A 285 5.30 -11.26 0.53
C GLU A 285 4.41 -11.49 -0.70
N THR A 286 4.18 -12.75 -1.05
CA THR A 286 3.38 -13.17 -2.21
C THR A 286 2.23 -14.06 -1.79
N ASP A 287 1.20 -14.12 -2.65
CA ASP A 287 0.02 -14.98 -2.54
C ASP A 287 0.35 -16.48 -2.64
N TYR A 288 1.55 -16.81 -3.11
CA TYR A 288 2.07 -18.17 -3.22
C TYR A 288 3.37 -18.35 -2.42
N SER A 289 3.70 -19.60 -2.07
CA SER A 289 4.96 -19.93 -1.40
C SER A 289 6.12 -19.99 -2.40
N VAL A 290 6.98 -18.97 -2.43
CA VAL A 290 8.26 -18.97 -3.16
C VAL A 290 9.45 -18.68 -2.24
N PRO A 291 10.67 -19.08 -2.63
CA PRO A 291 11.89 -18.63 -1.99
C PRO A 291 12.01 -17.10 -1.97
N LEU A 292 12.60 -16.58 -0.90
CA LEU A 292 12.93 -15.16 -0.76
C LEU A 292 13.98 -14.78 -1.79
N THR A 293 13.81 -13.66 -2.48
CA THR A 293 14.85 -13.12 -3.35
C THR A 293 15.46 -11.90 -2.67
N LEU A 294 16.79 -11.84 -2.63
CA LEU A 294 17.52 -10.75 -2.02
C LEU A 294 18.50 -10.15 -3.02
N ALA A 295 18.60 -8.82 -3.01
CA ALA A 295 19.50 -8.09 -3.87
C ALA A 295 20.55 -7.39 -3.02
N THR A 296 21.81 -7.76 -3.25
CA THR A 296 22.98 -7.11 -2.68
C THR A 296 23.48 -5.99 -3.61
N THR A 297 24.51 -5.26 -3.19
CA THR A 297 25.15 -4.22 -4.01
C THR A 297 25.52 -4.69 -5.42
N LEU A 298 25.97 -5.94 -5.55
CA LEU A 298 26.58 -6.49 -6.78
C LEU A 298 26.01 -7.85 -7.22
N SER A 299 24.99 -8.38 -6.53
CA SER A 299 24.39 -9.65 -6.91
C SER A 299 22.95 -9.79 -6.47
N LEU A 300 22.14 -10.47 -7.29
CA LEU A 300 20.82 -10.97 -6.95
C LEU A 300 20.95 -12.44 -6.55
N GLN A 301 20.32 -12.86 -5.47
CA GLN A 301 20.39 -14.23 -4.95
C GLN A 301 19.01 -14.72 -4.52
N ILE A 302 18.81 -16.04 -4.58
CA ILE A 302 17.60 -16.69 -4.09
C ILE A 302 17.94 -17.39 -2.78
N TYR A 303 17.26 -17.00 -1.70
CA TYR A 303 17.34 -17.62 -0.39
C TYR A 303 16.11 -18.48 -0.18
N ASP A 304 16.32 -19.79 -0.06
CA ASP A 304 15.27 -20.71 0.30
C ASP A 304 15.23 -20.91 1.82
N ALA A 305 14.20 -20.38 2.45
CA ALA A 305 13.98 -20.49 3.89
C ALA A 305 13.28 -21.79 4.30
N ARG A 306 13.04 -22.72 3.37
CA ARG A 306 12.50 -24.04 3.71
C ARG A 306 13.53 -24.81 4.54
N LEU A 307 13.04 -25.68 5.41
CA LEU A 307 13.86 -26.61 6.20
C LEU A 307 14.93 -27.23 5.28
N SER A 308 16.15 -27.39 5.81
CA SER A 308 17.15 -28.18 5.09
C SER A 308 16.54 -29.56 4.79
N SER A 309 16.92 -30.20 3.67
CA SER A 309 16.35 -31.51 3.30
C SER A 309 16.29 -32.54 4.44
N PRO A 310 17.29 -32.65 5.36
CA PRO A 310 17.17 -33.57 6.50
C PRO A 310 16.17 -33.11 7.58
N GLU A 311 15.98 -31.80 7.78
CA GLU A 311 15.01 -31.26 8.74
C GLU A 311 13.58 -31.36 8.18
N GLU A 312 13.40 -31.19 6.86
CA GLU A 312 12.13 -31.41 6.16
C GLU A 312 11.71 -32.89 6.27
N GLU A 313 12.63 -33.82 6.02
CA GLU A 313 12.41 -35.26 6.18
C GLU A 313 12.10 -35.63 7.64
N ALA A 314 12.78 -35.02 8.61
CA ALA A 314 12.53 -35.24 10.03
C ALA A 314 11.15 -34.71 10.49
N GLU A 315 10.76 -33.50 10.08
CA GLU A 315 9.42 -32.96 10.41
C GLU A 315 8.30 -33.75 9.75
N ILE A 316 8.47 -34.17 8.48
CA ILE A 316 7.50 -35.01 7.79
C ILE A 316 7.39 -36.38 8.49
N SER A 317 8.52 -36.99 8.87
CA SER A 317 8.56 -38.26 9.59
C SER A 317 7.85 -38.17 10.94
N LEU A 318 8.11 -37.10 11.71
CA LEU A 318 7.47 -36.84 13.01
C LEU A 318 5.95 -36.63 12.89
N ARG A 319 5.45 -36.09 11.76
CA ARG A 319 4.01 -35.93 11.50
C ARG A 319 3.36 -37.23 11.05
N CYS A 320 4.06 -38.06 10.28
CA CYS A 320 3.58 -39.39 9.87
C CYS A 320 3.47 -40.38 11.06
N GLU A 321 4.20 -40.14 12.16
CA GLU A 321 4.10 -40.93 13.39
C GLU A 321 2.88 -40.56 14.26
N ARG A 322 2.21 -39.44 13.98
CA ARG A 322 1.01 -39.02 14.71
C ARG A 322 -0.22 -39.64 14.05
N THR A 323 -0.68 -40.76 14.62
CA THR A 323 -1.92 -41.43 14.19
C THR A 323 -3.07 -40.42 14.17
N PRO A 324 -3.80 -40.26 13.05
CA PRO A 324 -4.97 -39.40 13.02
C PRO A 324 -6.01 -40.01 13.96
N GLY A 325 -6.40 -39.26 15.00
CA GLY A 325 -7.47 -39.67 15.89
C GLY A 325 -8.76 -39.85 15.09
N GLU A 326 -9.33 -41.05 15.13
CA GLU A 326 -10.64 -41.33 14.55
C GLU A 326 -11.71 -40.45 15.23
N TYR A 327 -12.52 -39.81 14.40
CA TYR A 327 -13.72 -39.03 14.71
C TYR A 327 -13.54 -37.63 15.31
N ILE A 328 -13.46 -36.63 14.42
CA ILE A 328 -14.05 -35.30 14.68
C ILE A 328 -15.05 -35.01 13.54
N PRO A 329 -16.34 -34.75 13.83
CA PRO A 329 -17.32 -34.43 12.80
C PRO A 329 -16.96 -33.13 12.08
N LYS A 330 -17.19 -33.07 10.77
CA LYS A 330 -17.10 -31.87 9.94
C LYS A 330 -17.90 -30.72 10.59
N SER A 331 -17.21 -29.78 11.22
CA SER A 331 -17.80 -28.53 11.68
C SER A 331 -17.13 -27.37 10.97
N ASP A 332 -17.88 -26.62 10.18
CA ASP A 332 -17.46 -25.38 9.48
C ASP A 332 -17.24 -24.19 10.43
N LEU A 333 -17.02 -24.44 11.72
CA LEU A 333 -16.91 -23.43 12.79
C LEU A 333 -15.49 -23.26 13.33
N TYR A 334 -14.54 -24.08 12.88
CA TYR A 334 -13.13 -23.94 13.18
C TYR A 334 -12.34 -24.03 11.88
N SER A 335 -11.55 -23.00 11.57
CA SER A 335 -10.55 -23.08 10.52
C SER A 335 -9.60 -24.24 10.83
N HIS A 336 -9.54 -25.22 9.94
CA HIS A 336 -8.64 -26.37 10.04
C HIS A 336 -7.19 -25.90 10.28
N PRO A 337 -6.40 -26.57 11.14
CA PRO A 337 -4.96 -26.29 11.30
C PRO A 337 -4.12 -26.66 10.07
N ASP A 338 -4.75 -27.17 9.02
CA ASP A 338 -4.11 -27.70 7.84
C ASP A 338 -4.05 -26.62 6.75
N CYS A 339 -3.04 -25.76 6.84
CA CYS A 339 -2.64 -24.86 5.75
C CYS A 339 -2.53 -25.67 4.45
N GLN A 340 -3.25 -25.25 3.39
CA GLN A 340 -3.21 -25.87 2.05
C GLN A 340 -1.80 -25.96 1.44
N VAL A 341 -0.81 -25.25 2.01
CA VAL A 341 0.62 -25.29 1.65
C VAL A 341 1.34 -26.58 2.08
N LEU A 342 0.68 -27.42 2.89
CA LEU A 342 1.19 -28.70 3.40
C LEU A 342 0.26 -29.88 3.11
N GLN A 343 -0.88 -29.66 2.44
CA GLN A 343 -1.73 -30.77 2.00
C GLN A 343 -0.98 -31.53 0.91
N LEU A 344 -0.66 -32.79 1.23
CA LEU A 344 -0.19 -33.74 0.24
C LEU A 344 -1.23 -33.78 -0.89
N LEU A 345 -0.75 -33.73 -2.13
CA LEU A 345 -1.53 -34.07 -3.31
C LEU A 345 -2.25 -35.41 -3.07
N PRO A 346 -3.39 -35.69 -3.75
CA PRO A 346 -4.14 -36.95 -3.59
C PRO A 346 -3.31 -38.24 -3.79
N ASN A 347 -2.11 -38.13 -4.37
CA ASN A 347 -1.13 -39.20 -4.57
C ASN A 347 -0.13 -39.35 -3.40
N GLY A 348 -0.29 -38.63 -2.29
CA GLY A 348 0.60 -38.66 -1.13
C GLY A 348 1.90 -37.85 -1.29
N GLN A 349 2.07 -37.09 -2.37
CA GLN A 349 3.24 -36.23 -2.56
C GLN A 349 3.02 -34.84 -1.97
N PRO A 350 4.06 -34.17 -1.41
CA PRO A 350 3.93 -32.77 -1.01
C PRO A 350 3.50 -31.92 -2.21
N PRO A 351 2.73 -30.83 -2.00
CA PRO A 351 2.33 -29.97 -3.11
C PRO A 351 3.59 -29.52 -3.84
N GLN A 352 3.56 -29.48 -5.18
CA GLN A 352 4.70 -29.06 -5.99
C GLN A 352 5.04 -27.60 -5.67
N ARG A 353 5.94 -27.41 -4.70
CA ARG A 353 6.50 -26.12 -4.34
C ARG A 353 7.47 -25.74 -5.43
N ILE A 354 7.31 -24.56 -6.01
CA ILE A 354 8.27 -24.00 -6.97
C ILE A 354 9.62 -23.89 -6.25
N ARG A 355 10.54 -24.81 -6.55
CA ARG A 355 11.85 -24.89 -5.91
C ARG A 355 12.84 -24.06 -6.72
N SER A 356 13.79 -23.42 -6.04
CA SER A 356 15.00 -22.93 -6.67
C SER A 356 15.80 -24.09 -7.26
N PRO A 357 16.75 -23.82 -8.18
CA PRO A 357 17.79 -24.78 -8.52
C PRO A 357 18.40 -25.37 -7.25
N GLY A 358 18.56 -26.69 -7.20
CA GLY A 358 19.07 -27.36 -6.01
C GLY A 358 20.53 -26.96 -5.73
N PRO A 359 20.95 -26.85 -4.46
CA PRO A 359 22.30 -26.42 -4.05
C PRO A 359 23.45 -27.34 -4.54
N HIS A 360 23.14 -28.45 -5.20
CA HIS A 360 24.11 -29.37 -5.80
C HIS A 360 24.43 -29.05 -7.27
N GLN A 361 23.74 -28.10 -7.90
CA GLN A 361 24.06 -27.65 -9.27
C GLN A 361 25.23 -26.68 -9.22
N LYS A 362 26.43 -27.15 -9.57
CA LYS A 362 27.64 -26.30 -9.68
C LYS A 362 27.49 -25.31 -10.83
N GLY A 363 26.97 -24.12 -10.54
CA GLY A 363 26.94 -22.92 -11.37
C GLY A 363 27.09 -21.68 -10.47
N ALA A 364 27.16 -20.48 -11.03
CA ALA A 364 27.07 -19.27 -10.22
C ALA A 364 25.64 -19.15 -9.68
N ASP A 365 25.41 -19.43 -8.40
CA ASP A 365 24.09 -19.39 -7.74
C ASP A 365 23.54 -17.95 -7.57
N TYR A 366 24.15 -16.97 -8.22
CA TYR A 366 23.79 -15.56 -8.15
C TYR A 366 23.87 -14.90 -9.52
N ALA A 367 22.97 -13.95 -9.77
CA ALA A 367 23.04 -13.09 -10.94
C ALA A 367 23.89 -11.86 -10.61
N PRO A 368 24.99 -11.57 -11.34
CA PRO A 368 25.79 -10.38 -11.10
C PRO A 368 24.97 -9.12 -11.45
N LEU A 369 25.05 -8.11 -10.58
CA LEU A 369 24.45 -6.80 -10.77
C LEU A 369 25.55 -5.75 -10.92
N PHE A 370 25.31 -4.78 -11.80
CA PHE A 370 26.20 -3.64 -11.97
C PHE A 370 25.75 -2.49 -11.08
N GLN A 371 26.71 -1.72 -10.56
CA GLN A 371 26.39 -0.46 -9.88
C GLN A 371 25.79 0.53 -10.89
N PRO A 372 24.82 1.35 -10.47
CA PRO A 372 24.37 1.60 -9.08
C PRO A 372 23.31 0.59 -8.58
N GLY A 373 23.25 0.39 -7.25
CA GLY A 373 22.57 -0.76 -6.62
C GLY A 373 21.04 -0.86 -6.76
N PRO A 374 20.49 -2.06 -6.51
CA PRO A 374 19.05 -2.36 -6.52
C PRO A 374 18.32 -1.68 -5.37
N LEU A 375 17.02 -1.39 -5.54
CA LEU A 375 16.18 -0.76 -4.50
C LEU A 375 14.88 -1.52 -4.23
N SER A 376 14.31 -2.21 -5.23
CA SER A 376 13.05 -2.92 -5.07
C SER A 376 12.99 -4.21 -5.88
N ILE A 377 12.41 -5.24 -5.27
CA ILE A 377 12.21 -6.57 -5.85
C ILE A 377 10.73 -6.90 -5.78
N LEU A 378 10.10 -7.02 -6.95
CA LEU A 378 8.70 -7.39 -7.05
C LEU A 378 8.57 -8.82 -7.55
N HIS A 379 7.87 -9.63 -6.76
CA HIS A 379 7.28 -10.88 -7.21
C HIS A 379 5.81 -10.57 -7.56
N PRO A 380 5.43 -10.59 -8.85
CA PRO A 380 4.05 -10.31 -9.22
C PRO A 380 3.13 -11.44 -8.75
N PRO A 381 1.85 -11.16 -8.48
CA PRO A 381 0.88 -12.16 -8.02
C PRO A 381 0.64 -13.27 -9.06
N THR A 382 -0.04 -14.33 -8.64
CA THR A 382 -0.52 -15.37 -9.56
C THR A 382 -1.25 -14.74 -10.77
N PRO A 383 -0.95 -15.20 -12.01
CA PRO A 383 -0.24 -16.42 -12.40
C PRO A 383 1.28 -16.27 -12.65
N HIS A 384 1.89 -15.13 -12.33
CA HIS A 384 3.30 -14.82 -12.68
C HIS A 384 4.33 -15.38 -11.69
N VAL A 385 4.15 -16.62 -11.27
CA VAL A 385 4.80 -17.19 -10.09
C VAL A 385 6.33 -17.32 -10.22
N ASN A 386 6.80 -17.52 -11.45
CA ASN A 386 8.22 -17.66 -11.75
C ASN A 386 8.92 -16.33 -12.04
N THR A 387 8.18 -15.22 -12.13
CA THR A 387 8.75 -13.93 -12.52
C THR A 387 9.33 -13.19 -11.33
N ILE A 388 10.54 -12.67 -11.50
CA ILE A 388 11.22 -11.76 -10.56
C ILE A 388 11.51 -10.46 -11.31
N LEU A 389 10.97 -9.35 -10.83
CA LEU A 389 11.23 -8.02 -11.35
C LEU A 389 12.15 -7.26 -10.40
N LEU A 390 13.24 -6.71 -10.94
CA LEU A 390 14.23 -5.96 -10.18
C LEU A 390 14.35 -4.53 -10.73
N ALA A 391 14.22 -3.55 -9.84
CA ALA A 391 14.41 -2.14 -10.13
C ALA A 391 15.37 -1.49 -9.14
N GLY A 392 15.97 -0.37 -9.55
CA GLY A 392 16.88 0.35 -8.68
C GLY A 392 17.46 1.61 -9.31
N ARG A 393 18.69 1.92 -8.92
CA ARG A 393 19.38 3.14 -9.35
C ARG A 393 19.87 3.09 -10.81
N PHE A 394 19.58 2.01 -11.53
CA PHE A 394 19.88 1.82 -12.96
C PHE A 394 18.63 2.08 -13.81
N PRO A 395 18.78 2.43 -15.10
CA PRO A 395 17.69 2.97 -15.94
C PRO A 395 16.73 1.91 -16.51
N SER A 396 16.76 0.68 -16.03
CA SER A 396 15.98 -0.42 -16.60
C SER A 396 15.30 -1.24 -15.50
N ILE A 397 14.24 -1.94 -15.83
CA ILE A 397 13.67 -3.01 -15.00
C ILE A 397 14.23 -4.32 -15.55
N LEU A 398 14.88 -5.10 -14.70
CA LEU A 398 15.45 -6.40 -15.06
C LEU A 398 14.44 -7.51 -14.70
N CYS A 399 14.13 -8.36 -15.67
CA CYS A 399 13.20 -9.46 -15.52
C CYS A 399 13.98 -10.78 -15.52
N TYR A 400 13.82 -11.54 -14.45
CA TYR A 400 14.39 -12.89 -14.31
C TYR A 400 13.25 -13.90 -14.19
N ASP A 401 13.53 -15.12 -14.65
CA ASP A 401 12.68 -16.28 -14.39
C ASP A 401 13.38 -17.17 -13.36
N ARG A 402 12.66 -17.58 -12.30
CA ARG A 402 13.14 -18.47 -11.24
C ARG A 402 13.72 -19.77 -11.77
N ARG A 403 13.15 -20.32 -12.85
CA ARG A 403 13.53 -21.62 -13.43
C ARG A 403 14.85 -21.54 -14.18
N THR A 404 15.12 -20.41 -14.83
CA THR A 404 16.33 -20.18 -15.63
C THR A 404 17.37 -19.30 -14.91
N PHE A 405 17.10 -18.96 -13.65
CA PHE A 405 17.99 -18.17 -12.81
C PHE A 405 19.39 -18.82 -12.73
N PRO A 406 20.50 -18.05 -12.86
CA PRO A 406 20.63 -16.58 -12.82
C PRO A 406 20.50 -15.85 -14.17
N ARG A 407 20.01 -16.50 -15.22
CA ARG A 407 19.93 -15.91 -16.56
C ARG A 407 18.90 -14.77 -16.61
N LEU A 408 19.32 -13.62 -17.12
CA LEU A 408 18.41 -12.50 -17.40
C LEU A 408 17.48 -12.87 -18.57
N GLN A 409 16.16 -12.78 -18.36
CA GLN A 409 15.17 -13.09 -19.39
C GLN A 409 14.99 -11.88 -20.31
N THR A 410 14.65 -10.72 -19.76
CA THR A 410 14.47 -9.46 -20.50
C THR A 410 14.89 -8.26 -19.65
N ALA A 411 15.16 -7.13 -20.30
CA ALA A 411 15.40 -5.85 -19.64
C ALA A 411 14.58 -4.76 -20.33
N ILE A 412 13.77 -4.04 -19.57
CA ILE A 412 12.91 -2.97 -20.07
C ILE A 412 13.50 -1.63 -19.69
N HIS A 413 13.84 -0.84 -20.70
CA HIS A 413 14.43 0.47 -20.48
C HIS A 413 13.36 1.48 -20.05
N SER A 414 13.45 1.94 -18.80
CA SER A 414 12.69 3.10 -18.32
C SER A 414 13.41 4.39 -18.72
N GLY A 415 14.71 4.48 -18.45
CA GLY A 415 15.48 5.72 -18.51
C GLY A 415 15.46 6.51 -17.18
N GLY A 416 14.55 6.18 -16.26
CA GLY A 416 14.50 6.70 -14.90
C GLY A 416 15.17 5.78 -13.86
N ARG A 417 15.50 6.33 -12.69
CA ARG A 417 15.98 5.55 -11.53
C ARG A 417 14.78 5.21 -10.66
N LEU A 418 14.39 3.94 -10.68
CA LEU A 418 13.18 3.46 -10.02
C LEU A 418 13.48 3.06 -8.57
N ALA A 419 12.64 3.52 -7.65
CA ALA A 419 12.79 3.32 -6.21
C ALA A 419 11.93 2.16 -5.69
N ALA A 420 10.71 1.99 -6.21
CA ALA A 420 9.77 0.95 -5.78
C ALA A 420 8.94 0.41 -6.94
N LEU A 421 8.50 -0.84 -6.79
CA LEU A 421 7.63 -1.57 -7.71
C LEU A 421 6.40 -2.10 -6.94
N ALA A 422 5.22 -2.08 -7.56
CA ALA A 422 4.02 -2.69 -7.02
C ALA A 422 3.18 -3.33 -8.14
N SER A 423 2.39 -4.34 -7.80
CA SER A 423 1.39 -4.92 -8.71
C SER A 423 0.01 -4.33 -8.45
N VAL A 424 -0.72 -4.08 -9.52
CA VAL A 424 -2.13 -3.69 -9.53
C VAL A 424 -2.90 -4.72 -10.36
N PRO A 425 -3.89 -5.42 -9.78
CA PRO A 425 -4.32 -5.34 -8.38
C PRO A 425 -3.27 -5.91 -7.41
N ALA A 426 -3.40 -5.56 -6.13
CA ALA A 426 -2.60 -6.14 -5.05
C ALA A 426 -2.75 -7.68 -5.02
N PRO A 427 -1.73 -8.43 -4.55
CA PRO A 427 -1.85 -9.85 -4.30
C PRO A 427 -3.02 -10.12 -3.35
N ARG A 428 -3.82 -11.14 -3.69
CA ARG A 428 -5.01 -11.50 -2.93
C ARG A 428 -4.72 -12.66 -1.99
N PHE A 429 -5.20 -12.51 -0.78
CA PHE A 429 -5.05 -13.48 0.28
C PHE A 429 -6.39 -13.62 1.03
N PRO A 430 -6.82 -14.84 1.39
CA PRO A 430 -6.30 -16.13 0.93
C PRO A 430 -6.63 -16.37 -0.55
N VAL A 431 -5.83 -17.23 -1.17
CA VAL A 431 -5.87 -17.50 -2.60
C VAL A 431 -7.08 -18.37 -2.99
N SER A 432 -8.01 -17.81 -3.77
CA SER A 432 -9.05 -18.59 -4.44
C SER A 432 -8.47 -19.25 -5.69
N THR A 433 -8.33 -20.57 -5.66
CA THR A 433 -7.56 -21.38 -6.62
C THR A 433 -8.13 -21.48 -8.05
N SER A 434 -9.27 -20.87 -8.35
CA SER A 434 -10.01 -21.17 -9.58
C SER A 434 -9.92 -20.11 -10.69
N ASN A 435 -9.69 -18.82 -10.39
CA ASN A 435 -9.80 -17.74 -11.39
C ASN A 435 -8.66 -16.70 -11.30
N TRP A 436 -7.59 -16.90 -12.07
CA TRP A 436 -6.46 -15.98 -12.16
C TRP A 436 -6.61 -14.98 -13.30
N GLN A 437 -6.02 -13.78 -13.16
CA GLN A 437 -6.00 -12.79 -14.23
C GLN A 437 -4.76 -13.00 -15.09
N GLY A 438 -4.95 -13.21 -16.39
CA GLY A 438 -3.81 -13.34 -17.32
C GLY A 438 -3.05 -12.02 -17.56
N LYS A 439 -3.52 -10.89 -17.03
CA LYS A 439 -2.91 -9.57 -17.21
C LYS A 439 -2.84 -8.82 -15.89
N HIS A 440 -1.63 -8.43 -15.50
CA HIS A 440 -1.38 -7.56 -14.36
C HIS A 440 -0.73 -6.26 -14.81
N THR A 441 -1.01 -5.18 -14.10
CA THR A 441 -0.27 -3.94 -14.29
C THR A 441 0.82 -3.83 -13.22
N VAL A 442 2.06 -3.60 -13.65
CA VAL A 442 3.18 -3.31 -12.77
C VAL A 442 3.37 -1.80 -12.73
N VAL A 443 3.29 -1.23 -11.54
CA VAL A 443 3.53 0.18 -11.29
C VAL A 443 4.96 0.35 -10.79
N ALA A 444 5.71 1.23 -11.43
CA ALA A 444 7.03 1.61 -10.98
C ALA A 444 7.05 3.10 -10.61
N CYS A 445 7.69 3.44 -9.50
CA CYS A 445 7.89 4.83 -9.12
C CYS A 445 9.37 5.13 -8.87
N GLY A 446 9.80 6.36 -9.16
CA GLY A 446 11.15 6.81 -8.87
C GLY A 446 11.41 8.24 -9.29
N GLU A 447 12.56 8.46 -9.94
CA GLU A 447 12.93 9.76 -10.48
C GLU A 447 13.40 9.70 -11.94
N TYR A 448 13.07 10.75 -12.68
CA TYR A 448 13.61 11.02 -14.01
C TYR A 448 14.05 12.49 -14.05
N ASN A 449 15.32 12.74 -14.35
CA ASN A 449 15.90 14.09 -14.35
C ASN A 449 15.61 14.92 -13.08
N GLY A 450 15.63 14.26 -11.91
CA GLY A 450 15.40 14.89 -10.60
C GLY A 450 13.93 15.15 -10.24
N ARG A 451 12.98 14.82 -11.12
CA ARG A 451 11.53 14.89 -10.84
C ARG A 451 10.95 13.51 -10.61
N GLY A 452 9.84 13.43 -9.89
CA GLY A 452 9.14 12.17 -9.64
C GLY A 452 8.60 11.57 -10.94
N SER A 453 8.84 10.28 -11.15
CA SER A 453 8.30 9.52 -12.28
C SER A 453 7.42 8.38 -11.79
N LEU A 454 6.19 8.31 -12.29
CA LEU A 454 5.27 7.17 -12.10
C LEU A 454 5.03 6.50 -13.46
N GLU A 455 5.34 5.21 -13.56
CA GLU A 455 5.32 4.45 -14.82
C GLU A 455 4.47 3.18 -14.67
N LEU A 456 3.68 2.87 -15.69
CA LEU A 456 2.77 1.73 -15.74
C LEU A 456 3.21 0.78 -16.85
N TYR A 457 3.38 -0.49 -16.52
CA TYR A 457 3.78 -1.56 -17.42
C TYR A 457 2.73 -2.67 -17.40
N ASP A 458 2.52 -3.31 -18.55
CA ASP A 458 1.64 -4.47 -18.62
C ASP A 458 2.46 -5.76 -18.55
N LEU A 459 2.01 -6.68 -17.70
CA LEU A 459 2.57 -8.00 -17.55
C LEU A 459 1.52 -9.01 -18.01
N ASN A 460 1.80 -9.67 -19.14
CA ASN A 460 0.90 -10.66 -19.74
C ASN A 460 1.40 -12.06 -19.43
N PHE A 461 0.48 -12.95 -19.07
CA PHE A 461 0.73 -14.36 -18.85
C PHE A 461 0.28 -15.17 -20.07
N HIS A 462 1.16 -16.06 -20.52
CA HIS A 462 0.90 -17.01 -21.58
C HIS A 462 1.07 -18.42 -21.04
N GLY A 463 -0.04 -19.10 -20.75
CA GLY A 463 -0.03 -20.45 -20.21
C GLY A 463 -1.42 -20.86 -19.72
N SER A 464 -1.63 -22.16 -19.53
CA SER A 464 -2.83 -22.71 -18.90
C SER A 464 -2.67 -22.90 -17.39
N ASP A 465 -1.44 -23.20 -16.94
CA ASP A 465 -1.11 -23.45 -15.54
C ASP A 465 0.19 -22.70 -15.17
N PRO A 466 0.20 -21.84 -14.14
CA PRO A 466 1.41 -21.15 -13.68
C PRO A 466 2.58 -22.08 -13.34
N GLN A 467 2.32 -23.35 -13.04
CA GLN A 467 3.36 -24.33 -12.69
C GLN A 467 3.95 -25.05 -13.90
N ASN A 468 3.31 -24.99 -15.08
CA ASN A 468 3.80 -25.67 -16.28
C ASN A 468 5.06 -25.00 -16.85
N ASP A 469 5.98 -25.78 -17.42
CA ASP A 469 7.27 -25.28 -17.93
C ASP A 469 7.10 -24.34 -19.13
N ASP A 470 6.07 -24.55 -19.95
CA ASP A 470 5.76 -23.71 -21.12
C ASP A 470 5.13 -22.35 -20.76
N SER A 471 4.83 -22.12 -19.47
CA SER A 471 4.18 -20.89 -19.03
C SER A 471 5.18 -19.75 -18.95
N GLU A 472 4.93 -18.71 -19.74
CA GLU A 472 5.79 -17.53 -19.83
C GLU A 472 5.05 -16.27 -19.40
N SER A 473 5.78 -15.39 -18.72
CA SER A 473 5.32 -14.03 -18.41
C SER A 473 6.13 -13.04 -19.22
N GLN A 474 5.43 -12.21 -19.99
CA GLN A 474 6.05 -11.20 -20.82
C GLN A 474 5.63 -9.81 -20.38
N MET A 475 6.61 -9.03 -19.93
CA MET A 475 6.42 -7.62 -19.62
C MET A 475 6.52 -6.78 -20.90
N GLN A 476 5.57 -5.89 -21.09
CA GLN A 476 5.48 -4.98 -22.23
C GLN A 476 6.20 -3.66 -21.91
N PRO A 477 6.58 -2.86 -22.94
CA PRO A 477 7.06 -1.50 -22.70
C PRO A 477 6.01 -0.66 -21.94
N ALA A 478 6.46 0.44 -21.34
CA ALA A 478 5.60 1.28 -20.51
C ALA A 478 4.34 1.71 -21.30
N ARG A 479 3.17 1.32 -20.79
CA ARG A 479 1.86 1.79 -21.28
C ARG A 479 1.73 3.29 -21.04
N TYR A 480 2.23 3.76 -19.90
CA TYR A 480 2.13 5.15 -19.48
C TYR A 480 3.32 5.58 -18.62
N GLN A 481 3.76 6.83 -18.78
CA GLN A 481 4.86 7.43 -18.01
C GLN A 481 4.53 8.87 -17.64
N ASN A 482 4.32 9.13 -16.35
CA ASN A 482 4.14 10.47 -15.83
C ASN A 482 5.43 10.99 -15.20
N ARG A 483 6.20 11.77 -15.98
CA ARG A 483 7.50 12.34 -15.57
C ARG A 483 7.46 13.83 -15.25
N GLN A 484 6.34 14.49 -15.54
CA GLN A 484 6.23 15.95 -15.47
C GLN A 484 5.30 16.41 -14.35
N SER A 485 4.18 15.72 -14.15
CA SER A 485 3.13 16.15 -13.22
C SER A 485 2.95 15.23 -12.00
N ALA A 486 3.59 14.05 -11.97
CA ALA A 486 3.48 13.12 -10.85
C ALA A 486 3.92 13.76 -9.52
N ALA A 487 5.16 14.24 -9.46
CA ALA A 487 5.68 15.03 -8.35
C ALA A 487 6.86 15.91 -8.77
N SER A 488 7.05 17.02 -8.08
CA SER A 488 8.20 17.90 -8.28
C SER A 488 9.50 17.28 -7.74
N SER A 489 9.41 16.24 -6.92
CA SER A 489 10.53 15.55 -6.30
C SER A 489 10.41 14.03 -6.45
N LYS A 490 11.46 13.29 -6.08
CA LYS A 490 11.56 11.84 -6.27
C LYS A 490 10.42 11.10 -5.58
N LEU A 491 9.84 10.12 -6.27
CA LEU A 491 8.91 9.16 -5.66
C LEU A 491 9.69 8.06 -4.94
N LEU A 492 9.24 7.70 -3.74
CA LEU A 492 9.96 6.81 -2.84
C LEU A 492 9.29 5.44 -2.68
N SER A 493 7.96 5.41 -2.59
CA SER A 493 7.19 4.19 -2.42
C SER A 493 5.90 4.25 -3.23
N VAL A 494 5.45 3.09 -3.69
CA VAL A 494 4.18 2.91 -4.41
C VAL A 494 3.52 1.63 -3.92
N ALA A 495 2.20 1.65 -3.82
CA ALA A 495 1.38 0.48 -3.47
C ALA A 495 0.01 0.55 -4.16
N SER A 496 -0.64 -0.61 -4.31
CA SER A 496 -2.05 -0.69 -4.69
C SER A 496 -2.91 -0.58 -3.42
N HIS A 497 -3.90 0.31 -3.42
CA HIS A 497 -4.79 0.54 -2.28
C HIS A 497 -6.23 0.59 -2.79
N GLY A 498 -6.93 -0.54 -2.65
CA GLY A 498 -8.22 -0.80 -3.31
C GLY A 498 -8.12 -0.68 -4.84
N ALA A 499 -9.03 0.07 -5.44
CA ALA A 499 -9.06 0.36 -6.88
C ALA A 499 -8.07 1.47 -7.30
N ARG A 500 -7.21 1.96 -6.41
CA ARG A 500 -6.34 3.12 -6.65
C ARG A 500 -4.87 2.80 -6.48
N ILE A 501 -4.03 3.65 -7.05
CA ILE A 501 -2.58 3.63 -6.84
C ILE A 501 -2.24 4.72 -5.82
N VAL A 502 -1.50 4.36 -4.78
CA VAL A 502 -0.98 5.30 -3.79
C VAL A 502 0.53 5.38 -3.88
N PHE A 503 1.10 6.58 -3.83
CA PHE A 503 2.54 6.77 -3.84
C PHE A 503 2.98 7.93 -2.95
N SER A 504 4.23 7.88 -2.48
CA SER A 504 4.86 8.94 -1.70
C SER A 504 5.97 9.66 -2.45
N ASP A 505 6.16 10.95 -2.15
CA ASP A 505 7.27 11.74 -2.65
C ASP A 505 8.24 12.18 -1.54
N SER A 506 9.40 12.70 -1.94
CA SER A 506 10.42 13.17 -1.00
C SER A 506 10.06 14.49 -0.29
N ASN A 507 8.89 15.05 -0.56
CA ASN A 507 8.37 16.24 0.13
C ASN A 507 7.40 15.86 1.27
N GLY A 508 7.19 14.57 1.50
CA GLY A 508 6.27 14.05 2.52
C GLY A 508 4.81 14.01 2.06
N ASN A 509 4.56 14.09 0.76
CA ASN A 509 3.22 13.94 0.21
C ASN A 509 2.90 12.46 -0.01
N VAL A 510 1.64 12.11 0.22
CA VAL A 510 1.01 10.85 -0.15
C VAL A 510 -0.12 11.19 -1.11
N LYS A 511 -0.08 10.64 -2.33
CA LYS A 511 -1.05 10.91 -3.38
C LYS A 511 -1.76 9.63 -3.78
N TRP A 512 -3.06 9.74 -4.03
CA TRP A 512 -3.87 8.67 -4.63
C TRP A 512 -4.25 9.09 -6.03
N VAL A 513 -4.00 8.22 -6.99
CA VAL A 513 -4.40 8.38 -8.38
C VAL A 513 -5.22 7.16 -8.82
N GLU A 514 -6.03 7.33 -9.85
CA GLU A 514 -6.70 6.20 -10.50
C GLU A 514 -5.66 5.28 -11.15
N ARG A 515 -6.11 4.10 -11.60
CA ARG A 515 -5.26 3.11 -12.30
C ARG A 515 -4.65 3.61 -13.61
N ASP A 516 -5.12 4.75 -14.12
CA ASP A 516 -4.52 5.45 -15.25
C ASP A 516 -3.20 6.17 -14.91
N GLY A 517 -2.86 6.31 -13.62
CA GLY A 517 -1.65 6.98 -13.16
C GLY A 517 -1.66 8.50 -13.31
N GLN A 518 -2.78 9.10 -13.75
CA GLN A 518 -2.89 10.52 -14.05
C GLN A 518 -3.94 11.21 -13.17
N THR A 519 -5.12 10.61 -13.03
CA THR A 519 -6.27 11.27 -12.42
C THR A 519 -6.10 11.25 -10.91
N GLN A 520 -5.82 12.41 -10.31
CA GLN A 520 -5.68 12.52 -8.87
C GLN A 520 -7.04 12.36 -8.19
N VAL A 521 -7.10 11.40 -7.26
CA VAL A 521 -8.25 11.16 -6.39
C VAL A 521 -8.10 11.97 -5.11
N ARG A 522 -6.94 11.85 -4.46
CA ARG A 522 -6.66 12.45 -3.16
C ARG A 522 -5.19 12.81 -2.99
N TYR A 523 -4.96 13.67 -2.02
CA TYR A 523 -3.63 14.11 -1.61
C TYR A 523 -3.62 14.39 -0.12
N TRP A 524 -2.52 14.03 0.54
CA TRP A 524 -2.28 14.32 1.94
C TRP A 524 -0.79 14.57 2.17
N ASN A 525 -0.42 15.42 3.12
CA ASN A 525 0.97 15.66 3.49
C ASN A 525 1.19 15.35 4.97
N ILE A 526 2.21 14.56 5.28
CA ILE A 526 2.52 14.12 6.65
C ILE A 526 2.87 15.25 7.61
N ASN A 527 3.40 16.36 7.07
CA ASN A 527 3.81 17.53 7.83
C ASN A 527 2.66 18.53 8.08
N THR A 528 1.42 18.24 7.66
CA THR A 528 0.30 19.18 7.77
C THR A 528 -0.11 19.43 9.23
N SER A 529 -0.12 18.39 10.07
CA SER A 529 -0.44 18.49 11.51
C SER A 529 0.59 19.35 12.26
N ARG A 530 1.88 19.23 11.91
CA ARG A 530 2.96 20.06 12.49
C ARG A 530 2.82 21.54 12.15
N ARG A 531 2.31 21.87 10.96
CA ARG A 531 2.06 23.26 10.55
C ARG A 531 0.90 23.90 11.32
N GLN A 532 -0.15 23.13 11.64
CA GLN A 532 -1.27 23.62 12.45
C GLN A 532 -0.84 23.93 13.89
N SER A 533 0.04 23.11 14.49
CA SER A 533 0.63 23.38 15.81
C SER A 533 1.49 24.66 15.85
N ARG A 534 2.22 24.99 14.78
CA ARG A 534 3.03 26.23 14.71
C ARG A 534 2.20 27.51 14.59
N MET A 535 1.05 27.48 13.92
CA MET A 535 0.18 28.65 13.85
C MET A 535 -0.54 28.96 15.17
N ALA A 536 -0.57 28.02 16.12
CA ALA A 536 -1.11 28.23 17.46
C ALA A 536 -0.11 28.88 18.43
N SER A 537 1.17 29.04 18.04
CA SER A 537 2.19 29.71 18.84
C SER A 537 2.50 31.10 18.25
N PRO A 538 1.92 32.19 18.77
CA PRO A 538 2.23 33.54 18.31
C PRO A 538 3.55 33.98 18.93
N GLY A 539 4.67 33.73 18.24
CA GLY A 539 5.97 34.23 18.68
C GLY A 539 7.13 33.48 18.09
N ASP A 540 7.39 33.65 16.79
CA ASP A 540 8.78 33.70 16.32
C ASP A 540 8.81 34.45 14.99
N VAL A 541 9.60 35.52 14.98
CA VAL A 541 9.73 36.51 13.92
C VAL A 541 10.74 35.98 12.88
N ASP A 542 10.43 36.20 11.61
CA ASP A 542 11.24 35.83 10.44
C ASP A 542 12.72 36.22 10.54
N GLU A 543 13.62 35.27 10.23
CA GLU A 543 15.01 35.54 9.83
C GLU A 543 15.29 34.74 8.54
N PRO A 544 15.93 35.34 7.51
CA PRO A 544 15.93 34.78 6.17
C PRO A 544 16.98 33.69 5.94
N ASP A 545 16.56 32.76 5.10
CA ASP A 545 17.20 31.56 4.55
C ASP A 545 18.70 31.74 4.18
N GLN A 546 19.60 31.09 4.94
CA GLN A 546 20.98 30.84 4.52
C GLN A 546 21.19 29.36 4.17
N VAL A 547 21.50 29.14 2.91
CA VAL A 547 21.88 27.88 2.26
C VAL A 547 23.00 27.16 3.01
N ARG A 548 22.79 25.90 3.47
CA ARG A 548 23.90 24.96 3.75
C ARG A 548 23.50 23.48 3.84
N GLY A 549 24.09 22.66 2.96
CA GLY A 549 24.80 21.43 3.34
C GLY A 549 24.02 20.11 3.42
N LEU A 550 24.31 19.20 2.48
CA LEU A 550 24.02 17.78 2.61
C LEU A 550 24.87 17.14 3.74
N PHE A 551 24.26 16.16 4.43
CA PHE A 551 24.83 15.13 5.34
C PHE A 551 24.76 15.36 6.87
N PHE A 552 23.98 14.46 7.47
CA PHE A 552 23.93 13.94 8.85
C PHE A 552 24.75 14.64 9.94
N THR A 553 24.06 15.36 10.82
CA THR A 553 24.31 15.38 12.27
C THR A 553 22.98 15.70 12.98
N SER A 554 22.79 15.15 14.17
CA SER A 554 21.65 15.40 15.05
C SER A 554 21.58 16.88 15.42
N ASP A 555 20.58 17.60 14.90
CA ASP A 555 20.06 18.78 15.58
C ASP A 555 18.57 18.97 15.27
N SER A 556 17.82 19.30 16.31
CA SER A 556 16.37 19.46 16.39
C SER A 556 15.89 20.76 15.70
N GLY A 557 16.21 20.91 14.41
CA GLY A 557 15.80 22.04 13.57
C GLY A 557 15.20 21.59 12.24
N VAL A 558 13.87 21.67 12.13
CA VAL A 558 13.07 21.71 10.88
C VAL A 558 13.38 20.65 9.81
N ARG A 559 13.52 19.37 10.17
CA ARG A 559 13.43 18.29 9.18
C ARG A 559 11.96 17.98 8.88
N ASN A 560 11.56 18.06 7.61
CA ASN A 560 10.26 17.55 7.16
C ASN A 560 10.30 16.02 7.16
N ASP A 561 9.25 15.39 7.69
CA ASP A 561 9.07 13.95 7.65
C ASP A 561 8.74 13.54 6.21
N VAL A 562 9.28 12.40 5.79
CA VAL A 562 9.15 11.88 4.42
C VAL A 562 8.76 10.42 4.49
N VAL A 563 7.72 10.02 3.74
CA VAL A 563 7.25 8.63 3.72
C VAL A 563 8.15 7.79 2.81
N ARG A 564 8.96 6.90 3.40
CA ARG A 564 9.88 6.01 2.70
C ARG A 564 9.26 4.71 2.24
N LYS A 565 8.26 4.20 2.97
CA LYS A 565 7.50 2.98 2.62
C LYS A 565 6.03 3.15 2.96
N ILE A 566 5.17 2.74 2.04
CA ILE A 566 3.72 2.63 2.21
C ILE A 566 3.37 1.15 2.23
N LEU A 567 2.53 0.73 3.18
CA LEU A 567 2.06 -0.65 3.26
C LEU A 567 0.55 -0.65 3.57
N PRO A 568 -0.30 -1.10 2.63
CA PRO A 568 -1.73 -1.32 2.86
C PRO A 568 -1.98 -2.53 3.77
N THR A 569 -2.90 -2.39 4.72
CA THR A 569 -3.22 -3.48 5.67
C THR A 569 -4.03 -4.59 5.01
N ASP A 570 -5.08 -4.26 4.26
CA ASP A 570 -5.98 -5.19 3.60
C ASP A 570 -6.21 -4.76 2.14
N ALA A 571 -6.46 -5.72 1.25
CA ALA A 571 -6.86 -5.44 -0.13
C ALA A 571 -8.35 -5.02 -0.22
N ASN A 572 -9.20 -5.47 0.71
CA ASN A 572 -10.65 -5.32 0.60
C ASN A 572 -11.23 -4.04 1.23
N LEU A 573 -10.39 -3.04 1.53
CA LEU A 573 -10.71 -1.71 2.10
C LEU A 573 -11.55 -1.66 3.40
N ASN A 574 -12.13 -2.76 3.84
CA ASN A 574 -13.02 -2.88 4.98
C ASN A 574 -12.23 -2.73 6.28
N GLY A 575 -12.12 -1.49 6.76
CA GLY A 575 -11.24 -1.15 7.87
C GLY A 575 -9.77 -1.00 7.48
N ASP A 576 -9.50 -0.84 6.18
CA ASP A 576 -8.15 -0.72 5.66
C ASP A 576 -7.53 0.61 6.05
N GLU A 577 -6.31 0.51 6.55
CA GLU A 577 -5.44 1.60 6.94
C GLU A 577 -4.15 1.54 6.10
N LEU A 578 -3.58 2.69 5.85
CA LEU A 578 -2.28 2.80 5.22
C LEU A 578 -1.22 3.00 6.29
N LEU A 579 -0.28 2.07 6.37
CA LEU A 579 0.90 2.20 7.22
C LEU A 579 1.98 3.00 6.48
N LEU A 580 2.49 4.04 7.14
CA LEU A 580 3.49 4.95 6.60
C LEU A 580 4.76 4.88 7.46
N TRP A 581 5.89 4.54 6.86
CA TRP A 581 7.19 4.58 7.56
C TRP A 581 8.01 5.80 7.12
N SER A 582 8.40 6.65 8.08
CA SER A 582 9.15 7.89 7.83
C SER A 582 10.68 7.73 7.83
N GLY A 583 11.17 6.56 8.23
CA GLY A 583 12.60 6.30 8.43
C GLY A 583 13.04 6.26 9.90
N ASP A 584 12.18 6.71 10.80
CA ASP A 584 12.38 6.75 12.26
C ASP A 584 11.12 6.29 13.02
N ARG A 585 9.92 6.51 12.45
CA ARG A 585 8.63 6.21 13.05
C ARG A 585 7.70 5.56 12.04
N ILE A 586 6.65 4.91 12.54
CA ILE A 586 5.57 4.36 11.74
C ILE A 586 4.26 5.02 12.16
N GLY A 587 3.50 5.51 11.19
CA GLY A 587 2.19 6.10 11.37
C GLY A 587 1.09 5.32 10.66
N ARG A 588 -0.14 5.51 11.12
CA ARG A 588 -1.37 4.91 10.59
C ARG A 588 -2.20 6.01 9.95
N LEU A 589 -2.59 5.82 8.69
CA LEU A 589 -3.47 6.72 7.95
C LEU A 589 -4.80 6.01 7.68
N ARG A 590 -5.91 6.67 8.02
CA ARG A 590 -7.26 6.11 7.94
C ARG A 590 -8.22 7.07 7.24
N PHE A 591 -9.35 6.54 6.81
CA PHE A 591 -10.43 7.29 6.16
C PHE A 591 -11.68 7.38 7.03
N SER A 592 -11.50 7.63 8.34
CA SER A 592 -12.59 7.78 9.30
C SER A 592 -12.43 9.06 10.12
N ASN A 593 -13.54 9.51 10.71
CA ASN A 593 -13.59 10.71 11.55
C ASN A 593 -13.09 10.45 12.98
N ASP A 594 -12.67 9.21 13.29
CA ASP A 594 -12.20 8.85 14.62
C ASP A 594 -10.79 9.40 14.82
N ILE A 595 -10.71 10.43 15.66
CA ILE A 595 -9.45 10.94 16.17
C ILE A 595 -9.04 9.97 17.29
N ASP A 596 -8.01 9.15 17.07
CA ASP A 596 -7.38 8.40 18.17
C ASP A 596 -6.69 9.45 19.05
N GLU A 597 -7.42 10.02 20.01
CA GLU A 597 -6.94 11.08 20.90
C GLU A 597 -5.94 10.56 21.96
N ASP A 598 -5.79 9.24 22.11
CA ASP A 598 -5.14 8.68 23.30
C ASP A 598 -3.62 8.46 23.22
N THR A 599 -3.02 8.30 22.03
CA THR A 599 -1.59 7.92 21.94
C THR A 599 -0.61 9.08 22.16
N ASP A 600 -0.91 10.27 21.64
CA ASP A 600 -0.04 11.44 21.83
C ASP A 600 -0.19 12.04 23.25
N ASP A 601 -1.38 11.93 23.84
CA ASP A 601 -1.69 12.43 25.18
C ASP A 601 -0.98 11.62 26.28
N GLU A 602 -0.84 10.29 26.14
CA GLU A 602 -0.04 9.48 27.06
C GLU A 602 1.45 9.80 27.00
N MET A 603 1.98 10.14 25.82
CA MET A 603 3.40 10.46 25.64
C MET A 603 3.74 11.83 26.25
N ASN A 604 2.86 12.84 26.05
CA ASN A 604 2.98 14.14 26.71
C ASN A 604 2.82 14.05 28.24
N ASP A 605 1.92 13.20 28.73
CA ASP A 605 1.77 12.93 30.17
C ASP A 605 3.01 12.23 30.77
N ARG A 606 3.74 11.41 29.99
CA ARG A 606 4.98 10.75 30.43
C ARG A 606 6.23 11.62 30.32
N MET A 607 6.30 12.53 29.33
CA MET A 607 7.44 13.44 29.16
C MET A 607 7.40 14.64 30.13
N SER A 608 6.31 14.82 30.88
CA SER A 608 6.17 15.89 31.88
C SER A 608 6.78 15.57 33.26
N LEU A 609 7.52 14.48 33.42
CA LEU A 609 7.84 13.94 34.74
C LEU A 609 9.35 13.82 34.99
N ASP A 610 9.93 14.93 35.47
CA ASP A 610 11.00 14.83 36.46
C ASP A 610 10.38 14.27 37.76
N GLY A 611 10.48 12.96 37.93
CA GLY A 611 10.65 12.33 39.24
C GLY A 611 9.50 12.20 40.25
N GLU A 612 8.34 12.85 40.10
CA GLU A 612 7.25 12.72 41.11
C GLU A 612 6.03 11.90 40.65
N GLU A 613 5.55 10.99 41.51
CA GLU A 613 4.31 10.23 41.30
C GLU A 613 3.10 11.17 41.37
N VAL A 614 2.67 11.68 40.21
CA VAL A 614 1.44 12.50 40.12
C VAL A 614 0.22 11.63 40.39
N ASP A 615 -0.58 12.04 41.37
CA ASP A 615 -1.80 11.36 41.83
C ASP A 615 -2.83 11.18 40.69
N PHE A 616 -3.59 10.08 40.75
CA PHE A 616 -4.59 9.71 39.73
C PHE A 616 -5.66 10.80 39.53
N THR A 617 -5.95 11.56 40.59
CA THR A 617 -6.93 12.65 40.60
C THR A 617 -6.48 13.85 39.77
N GLU A 618 -5.19 14.19 39.81
CA GLU A 618 -4.61 15.33 39.10
C GLU A 618 -4.49 15.04 37.59
N ARG A 619 -4.18 13.78 37.22
CA ARG A 619 -4.27 13.33 35.81
C ARG A 619 -5.69 13.46 35.26
N GLN A 620 -6.71 13.08 36.02
CA GLN A 620 -8.11 13.24 35.57
C GLN A 620 -8.52 14.73 35.44
N ALA A 621 -8.07 15.59 36.34
CA ALA A 621 -8.34 17.03 36.27
C ALA A 621 -7.70 17.67 35.02
N ARG A 622 -6.44 17.29 34.72
CA ARG A 622 -5.72 17.75 33.52
C ARG A 622 -6.38 17.32 32.22
N ARG A 623 -6.86 16.07 32.14
CA ARG A 623 -7.66 15.57 31.01
C ARG A 623 -8.94 16.36 30.81
N LYS A 624 -9.68 16.66 31.89
CA LYS A 624 -10.91 17.48 31.81
C LYS A 624 -10.64 18.91 31.36
N SER A 625 -9.55 19.53 31.83
CA SER A 625 -9.17 20.89 31.44
C SER A 625 -8.80 20.98 29.96
N ARG A 626 -8.02 20.02 29.44
CA ARG A 626 -7.64 19.95 28.02
C ARG A 626 -8.84 19.66 27.11
N ALA A 627 -9.74 18.76 27.52
CA ALA A 627 -10.98 18.51 26.78
C ALA A 627 -11.86 19.77 26.65
N LEU A 628 -11.89 20.61 27.69
CA LEU A 628 -12.59 21.89 27.67
C LEU A 628 -11.93 22.90 26.72
N GLU A 629 -10.60 22.94 26.70
CA GLU A 629 -9.83 23.79 25.80
C GLU A 629 -10.05 23.40 24.34
N LYS A 630 -10.01 22.10 24.03
CA LYS A 630 -10.30 21.56 22.70
C LYS A 630 -11.71 21.90 22.22
N ARG A 631 -12.71 21.81 23.11
CA ARG A 631 -14.08 22.22 22.76
C ARG A 631 -14.16 23.70 22.39
N ARG A 632 -13.38 24.56 23.07
CA ARG A 632 -13.29 25.99 22.73
C ARG A 632 -12.60 26.20 21.39
N GLU A 633 -11.56 25.43 21.08
CA GLU A 633 -10.88 25.46 19.78
C GLU A 633 -11.81 25.05 18.64
N GLU A 634 -12.60 24.00 18.81
CA GLU A 634 -13.60 23.57 17.82
C GLU A 634 -14.68 24.65 17.60
N GLU A 635 -15.21 25.23 18.68
CA GLU A 635 -16.17 26.33 18.62
C GLU A 635 -15.57 27.58 17.94
N TYR A 636 -14.26 27.81 18.13
CA TYR A 636 -13.52 28.90 17.49
C TYR A 636 -13.27 28.62 16.00
N ALA A 637 -12.83 27.41 15.64
CA ALA A 637 -12.60 26.98 14.27
C ALA A 637 -13.88 27.02 13.43
N GLN A 638 -15.02 26.59 14.01
CA GLN A 638 -16.32 26.72 13.36
C GLN A 638 -16.73 28.18 13.14
N ARG A 639 -16.44 29.08 14.09
CA ARG A 639 -16.67 30.52 13.93
C ARG A 639 -15.80 31.12 12.82
N ILE A 640 -14.50 30.79 12.79
CA ILE A 640 -13.56 31.24 11.75
C ILE A 640 -14.01 30.74 10.37
N ARG A 641 -14.38 29.46 10.25
CA ARG A 641 -14.86 28.88 8.98
C ARG A 641 -16.09 29.62 8.46
N ARG A 642 -17.08 29.89 9.31
CA ARG A 642 -18.27 30.66 8.93
C ARG A 642 -17.95 32.10 8.54
N ALA A 643 -16.96 32.72 9.18
CA ALA A 643 -16.52 34.07 8.83
C ALA A 643 -15.83 34.09 7.45
N LEU A 644 -14.96 33.11 7.17
CA LEU A 644 -14.28 32.97 5.88
C LEU A 644 -15.27 32.62 4.75
N GLU A 645 -16.26 31.77 5.02
CA GLU A 645 -17.33 31.46 4.06
C GLU A 645 -18.13 32.71 3.68
N ARG A 646 -18.49 33.56 4.66
CA ARG A 646 -19.15 34.85 4.39
C ARG A 646 -18.27 35.79 3.58
N GLN A 647 -16.99 35.90 3.91
CA GLN A 647 -16.06 36.76 3.17
C GLN A 647 -15.87 36.26 1.73
N ALA A 648 -15.82 34.94 1.52
CA ALA A 648 -15.75 34.35 0.19
C ALA A 648 -17.03 34.59 -0.62
N ASP A 649 -18.20 34.51 0.02
CA ASP A 649 -19.49 34.80 -0.61
C ASP A 649 -19.64 36.29 -0.93
N GLU A 650 -19.16 37.19 -0.07
CA GLU A 650 -19.11 38.64 -0.34
C GLU A 650 -18.19 38.96 -1.53
N VAL A 651 -17.01 38.34 -1.64
CA VAL A 651 -16.11 38.51 -2.79
C VAL A 651 -16.74 37.97 -4.07
N ARG A 652 -17.43 36.81 -4.01
CA ARG A 652 -18.18 36.27 -5.16
C ARG A 652 -19.35 37.17 -5.55
N TRP A 653 -20.01 37.78 -4.58
CA TRP A 653 -21.11 38.71 -4.79
C TRP A 653 -20.63 40.03 -5.42
N MET A 654 -19.52 40.60 -4.93
CA MET A 654 -18.89 41.78 -5.51
C MET A 654 -18.35 41.52 -6.93
N GLY A 655 -17.77 40.33 -7.19
CA GLY A 655 -17.33 39.92 -8.51
C GLY A 655 -18.46 39.78 -9.54
N ARG A 656 -19.69 39.44 -9.10
CA ARG A 656 -20.89 39.41 -9.98
C ARG A 656 -21.47 40.79 -10.29
N LEU A 657 -21.16 41.80 -9.49
CA LEU A 657 -21.59 43.19 -9.68
C LEU A 657 -20.62 44.02 -10.55
N GLY A 658 -19.56 43.41 -11.07
CA GLY A 658 -18.62 44.07 -11.98
C GLY A 658 -17.72 45.11 -11.30
N MET A 659 -17.56 45.04 -9.97
CA MET A 659 -16.59 45.85 -9.24
C MET A 659 -15.31 45.03 -9.03
N THR A 660 -14.35 45.21 -9.94
CA THR A 660 -12.93 44.90 -9.74
C THR A 660 -12.14 46.16 -9.96
#